data_AF-A0AA36JHR6-F1
#
_entry.id   AF-A0AA36JHR6-F1
#
_cell.length_a   1.000
_cell.length_b   1.000
_cell.length_c   1.000
_cell.angle_alpha   90.00
_cell.angle_beta   90.00
_cell.angle_gamma   90.00
#
_symmetry.space_group_name_H-M   'P 1'
#
loop_
_entity.id
_entity.type
_entity.pdbx_description
1 polymer ?
#
loop_
_entity_poly.entity_id
_entity_poly.type
_entity_poly.pdbx_seq_one_letter_code
_entity_poly.pdbx_strand_id
1 'polypeptide(L)'
;MTSVNSKDNATNLTVLGIETSCDETAAAVVRGPVQREILSNTIRSQIDEHTEFGGVVPEIAARAHIEVLDRIVAEAMNDSGCSWDDIDAVAATAGPGLIGGVIVGFMTAKAIAMAADKPLIGVNHLEGHALTARLTDDLDFPFLLLLVSGGHSQFLMVRGVGDYERLGTTIDDAIGEAFDKTAKLLGLPYPGGPHVEKMAAKGDVRRFRLPRPLLDRPGLDMSFAGLKTALRTQAKKLEPVDDQTIADLCAGFQRAVSDVLATRTGTALNLFRERHPQSEPVIVVAGGVAANQEIRNALTHAAAEAGVRFVAPPMNLCTDNAAMIAWAGIERMQLGPVNDMFRAAPWTRVRATFRIGSSKMFPIVSTACIGGGIFTAEYRRSLPRNGNTSNLRQARAVRLSGSACSGSTCSQMARRARPGSLKVLECSLRHYGRAWKGRTMGAIRTVGVVGGGAWDTALALTAARAGREVRLWARDTETVSNIRSRKQNQRYLPGITFDEDLTATSSLREIADADAILLVTPAQTTRSLLAALKETGTVRGPVVLCAKGIEQTSGKLLSRILSEELPGVEPGVLSGPSFADDVARGLPTAVTVAANSAKTALSLCEALQSTCFRPYASIDVLGAQIGGALKNVLAIACGAVVGRKLGASAQAALTARGFAELTRLGTAMGAQSETLTGLSGLGDLVLTCSSTQSRNFSFGLRLGEGFMASELISAGGKLAEGAYSARVAVKLAQKHDIEVPICETVAQMIDADLSIDDALNTLMARPLKVRTNSVNQGFHIMLYALICTDKPGALQTRLDTRDDHIAILKGLGAGLKAAGPFLDDDGNMTGSLVVIEAANRNEALAIAEEDPYARVGLFESVEIRPWNWVVKNPEEISLHVADEAMELWQKTEDELGELGLAPPFWAFAWAGGQGLARYVLDNPSLVAGKRVLDFACGSGLVGIAAMMSGARSCHAVDIDSFALAATELNAELNGVELSFEIGDITAFPLPVAQIVFCGDVFYDKQMSDRILPFLDRLVDAGIDVLVGDPGRSYVPIDRLEEFFMPIVNRLADLADEITVWRRDFHENPEILYETVRTAEKVAELLESFGVDEVTTGIGKTGVVGVIKGRNGGTGRTVGLRADMDALPIEEATQKPYASKIPGKMHACGHDGHTAMLLGAAKYLSETRNFDGTVVVIFQPAEEGGAGAKAMIDDGLMTRWPIDDVYGMHNYPGMPVGEFAS
;
A
#
# COMPACT_ATOMS: atom_id res chain seq x y z
N MET A 1 -57.02 -19.24 0.10
CA MET A 1 -55.60 -19.36 0.51
C MET A 1 -55.19 -17.99 1.01
N THR A 2 -54.77 -17.89 2.27
CA THR A 2 -54.40 -16.63 2.92
C THR A 2 -53.00 -16.21 2.49
N SER A 3 -52.82 -14.92 2.19
CA SER A 3 -51.52 -14.30 1.95
C SER A 3 -50.67 -14.34 3.22
N VAL A 4 -49.47 -14.90 3.13
CA VAL A 4 -48.46 -14.78 4.20
C VAL A 4 -47.72 -13.47 3.96
N ASN A 5 -47.97 -12.47 4.81
CA ASN A 5 -47.16 -11.25 4.83
C ASN A 5 -45.76 -11.61 5.35
N SER A 6 -44.72 -11.28 4.59
CA SER A 6 -43.33 -11.51 4.99
C SER A 6 -42.80 -10.52 6.03
N LYS A 7 -43.57 -9.47 6.39
CA LYS A 7 -43.18 -8.45 7.38
C LYS A 7 -43.28 -8.92 8.85
N ASP A 8 -43.99 -10.01 9.15
CA ASP A 8 -44.36 -10.39 10.53
C ASP A 8 -43.32 -11.25 11.29
N ASN A 9 -42.14 -11.52 10.69
CA ASN A 9 -41.09 -12.40 11.27
C ASN A 9 -39.68 -11.77 11.33
N ALA A 10 -39.53 -10.47 11.05
CA ALA A 10 -38.23 -9.80 11.09
C ALA A 10 -37.81 -9.52 12.55
N THR A 11 -36.76 -10.20 13.03
CA THR A 11 -36.08 -9.86 14.29
C THR A 11 -35.28 -8.57 14.13
N ASN A 12 -35.30 -7.70 15.14
CA ASN A 12 -34.38 -6.55 15.17
C ASN A 12 -32.93 -7.03 15.31
N LEU A 13 -32.07 -6.45 14.49
CA LEU A 13 -30.61 -6.50 14.55
C LEU A 13 -30.11 -5.22 15.24
N THR A 14 -29.06 -5.34 16.02
CA THR A 14 -28.32 -4.21 16.62
C THR A 14 -26.90 -4.18 16.04
N VAL A 15 -26.55 -3.11 15.33
CA VAL A 15 -25.29 -3.01 14.57
C VAL A 15 -24.47 -1.82 15.03
N LEU A 16 -23.17 -2.05 15.26
CA LEU A 16 -22.18 -1.00 15.48
C LEU A 16 -21.66 -0.52 14.13
N GLY A 17 -21.89 0.75 13.79
CA GLY A 17 -21.33 1.43 12.63
C GLY A 17 -20.05 2.19 12.99
N ILE A 18 -19.11 2.27 12.05
CA ILE A 18 -17.90 3.11 12.11
C ILE A 18 -17.77 3.89 10.79
N GLU A 19 -17.61 5.21 10.89
CA GLU A 19 -17.39 6.11 9.75
C GLU A 19 -16.07 6.90 9.93
N THR A 20 -15.25 6.89 8.88
CA THR A 20 -13.92 7.51 8.75
C THR A 20 -13.60 7.82 7.28
N SER A 21 -14.62 8.22 6.51
CA SER A 21 -14.58 8.60 5.08
C SER A 21 -13.68 9.80 4.80
N CYS A 22 -13.77 10.85 5.61
CA CYS A 22 -13.16 12.16 5.35
C CYS A 22 -12.57 12.77 6.63
N ASP A 23 -13.23 13.78 7.22
CA ASP A 23 -12.73 14.54 8.38
C ASP A 23 -13.60 14.37 9.65
N GLU A 24 -14.63 13.53 9.61
CA GLU A 24 -15.36 13.05 10.78
C GLU A 24 -14.88 11.66 11.24
N THR A 25 -14.61 11.53 12.54
CA THR A 25 -14.41 10.23 13.19
C THR A 25 -15.68 9.89 13.97
N ALA A 26 -16.42 8.87 13.55
CA ALA A 26 -17.71 8.56 14.17
C ALA A 26 -17.91 7.06 14.45
N ALA A 27 -18.67 6.78 15.51
CA ALA A 27 -19.19 5.46 15.83
C ALA A 27 -20.64 5.57 16.34
N ALA A 28 -21.48 4.60 16.00
CA ALA A 28 -22.91 4.62 16.31
C ALA A 28 -23.45 3.21 16.51
N VAL A 29 -24.41 3.04 17.41
CA VAL A 29 -25.16 1.80 17.56
C VAL A 29 -26.60 2.03 17.12
N VAL A 30 -27.07 1.26 16.14
CA VAL A 30 -28.42 1.39 15.57
C VAL A 30 -29.16 0.06 15.68
N ARG A 31 -30.47 0.11 15.94
CA ARG A 31 -31.36 -1.05 16.03
C ARG A 31 -32.48 -0.98 14.98
N GLY A 32 -32.65 -2.04 14.21
CA GLY A 32 -33.65 -2.11 13.13
C GLY A 32 -33.79 -3.50 12.53
N PRO A 33 -34.67 -3.71 11.54
CA PRO A 33 -35.45 -2.71 10.80
C PRO A 33 -36.78 -2.29 11.45
N VAL A 34 -37.24 -2.99 12.50
CA VAL A 34 -38.57 -2.78 13.08
C VAL A 34 -38.61 -1.57 14.02
N GLN A 35 -37.57 -1.37 14.83
CA GLN A 35 -37.53 -0.27 15.83
C GLN A 35 -36.86 1.03 15.35
N ARG A 36 -36.08 0.98 14.25
CA ARG A 36 -35.40 2.13 13.59
C ARG A 36 -34.85 3.17 14.56
N GLU A 37 -34.10 2.68 15.54
CA GLU A 37 -33.67 3.44 16.71
C GLU A 37 -32.16 3.67 16.65
N ILE A 38 -31.75 4.94 16.71
CA ILE A 38 -30.34 5.30 16.92
C ILE A 38 -30.10 5.30 18.43
N LEU A 39 -29.44 4.28 18.94
CA LEU A 39 -29.13 4.13 20.37
C LEU A 39 -27.96 5.02 20.78
N SER A 40 -27.00 5.23 19.88
CA SER A 40 -25.92 6.21 20.02
C SER A 40 -25.42 6.66 18.65
N ASN A 41 -24.84 7.85 18.58
CA ASN A 41 -24.17 8.39 17.39
C ASN A 41 -23.14 9.44 17.82
N THR A 42 -21.94 8.98 18.14
CA THR A 42 -20.83 9.80 18.64
C THR A 42 -19.97 10.24 17.47
N ILE A 43 -19.79 11.56 17.29
CA ILE A 43 -19.08 12.16 16.16
C ILE A 43 -18.03 13.14 16.70
N ARG A 44 -16.80 12.99 16.23
CA ARG A 44 -15.68 13.93 16.46
C ARG A 44 -15.19 14.44 15.11
N SER A 45 -15.58 15.67 14.78
CA SER A 45 -15.11 16.40 13.60
C SER A 45 -13.66 16.86 13.76
N GLN A 46 -12.93 17.00 12.66
CA GLN A 46 -11.54 17.46 12.60
C GLN A 46 -11.39 18.89 12.04
N ILE A 47 -12.48 19.69 12.03
CA ILE A 47 -12.45 21.05 11.47
C ILE A 47 -11.33 21.91 12.08
N ASP A 48 -11.07 21.81 13.39
CA ASP A 48 -10.03 22.58 14.06
C ASP A 48 -8.62 22.22 13.53
N GLU A 49 -8.35 20.93 13.26
CA GLU A 49 -7.08 20.47 12.69
C GLU A 49 -6.88 20.90 11.22
N HIS A 50 -7.96 20.99 10.43
CA HIS A 50 -7.88 21.37 9.01
C HIS A 50 -8.02 22.88 8.75
N THR A 51 -8.45 23.66 9.76
CA THR A 51 -8.69 25.11 9.63
C THR A 51 -7.43 25.89 9.24
N GLU A 52 -6.25 25.53 9.75
CA GLU A 52 -4.98 26.20 9.39
C GLU A 52 -4.59 26.01 7.91
N PHE A 53 -5.09 24.96 7.26
CA PHE A 53 -4.78 24.60 5.87
C PHE A 53 -5.85 25.10 4.88
N GLY A 54 -7.04 25.44 5.37
CA GLY A 54 -8.17 25.91 4.56
C GLY A 54 -8.66 24.84 3.58
N GLY A 55 -8.77 23.60 4.05
CA GLY A 55 -9.20 22.40 3.33
C GLY A 55 -8.68 21.12 4.02
N VAL A 56 -9.32 19.98 3.77
CA VAL A 56 -8.97 18.69 4.42
C VAL A 56 -7.63 18.16 3.92
N VAL A 57 -6.72 17.85 4.85
CA VAL A 57 -5.39 17.27 4.56
C VAL A 57 -5.42 15.76 4.84
N PRO A 58 -5.22 14.87 3.84
CA PRO A 58 -5.44 13.43 3.99
C PRO A 58 -4.60 12.74 5.08
N GLU A 59 -3.35 13.17 5.28
CA GLU A 59 -2.49 12.59 6.31
C GLU A 59 -2.91 13.01 7.73
N ILE A 60 -3.33 14.27 7.91
CA ILE A 60 -3.84 14.77 9.18
C ILE A 60 -5.12 14.03 9.55
N ALA A 61 -6.02 13.82 8.57
CA ALA A 61 -7.26 13.11 8.79
C ALA A 61 -7.03 11.65 9.21
N ALA A 62 -6.17 10.93 8.50
CA ALA A 62 -5.80 9.56 8.85
C ALA A 62 -5.22 9.43 10.28
N ARG A 63 -4.35 10.36 10.69
CA ARG A 63 -3.79 10.40 12.05
C ARG A 63 -4.85 10.69 13.11
N ALA A 64 -5.70 11.69 12.87
CA ALA A 64 -6.75 12.08 13.82
C ALA A 64 -7.76 10.94 14.06
N HIS A 65 -8.09 10.13 13.04
CA HIS A 65 -8.89 8.91 13.26
C HIS A 65 -8.15 7.91 14.18
N ILE A 66 -6.86 7.65 13.96
CA ILE A 66 -6.07 6.70 14.77
C ILE A 66 -6.02 7.12 16.25
N GLU A 67 -5.97 8.41 16.52
CA GLU A 67 -5.83 8.96 17.88
C GLU A 67 -7.08 8.88 18.75
N VAL A 68 -8.28 8.81 18.15
CA VAL A 68 -9.55 8.92 18.91
C VAL A 68 -10.57 7.81 18.65
N LEU A 69 -10.42 7.00 17.60
CA LEU A 69 -11.47 6.06 17.19
C LEU A 69 -11.79 4.99 18.25
N ASP A 70 -10.80 4.57 19.05
CA ASP A 70 -11.00 3.63 20.16
C ASP A 70 -11.93 4.23 21.25
N ARG A 71 -11.73 5.51 21.58
CA ARG A 71 -12.57 6.27 22.52
C ARG A 71 -13.96 6.50 21.96
N ILE A 72 -14.07 6.91 20.70
CA ILE A 72 -15.36 7.18 20.04
C ILE A 72 -16.22 5.91 19.96
N VAL A 73 -15.61 4.75 19.68
CA VAL A 73 -16.31 3.45 19.75
C VAL A 73 -16.71 3.10 21.19
N ALA A 74 -15.83 3.31 22.18
CA ALA A 74 -16.14 3.04 23.58
C ALA A 74 -17.27 3.94 24.13
N GLU A 75 -17.27 5.22 23.78
CA GLU A 75 -18.34 6.19 24.08
C GLU A 75 -19.64 5.78 23.42
N ALA A 76 -19.64 5.48 22.11
CA ALA A 76 -20.84 5.03 21.40
C ALA A 76 -21.43 3.74 21.99
N MET A 77 -20.59 2.76 22.38
CA MET A 77 -21.05 1.55 23.07
C MET A 77 -21.65 1.87 24.45
N ASN A 78 -20.97 2.69 25.26
CA ASN A 78 -21.46 3.10 26.58
C ASN A 78 -22.81 3.84 26.50
N ASP A 79 -22.92 4.81 25.60
CA ASP A 79 -24.11 5.65 25.45
C ASP A 79 -25.30 4.87 24.90
N SER A 80 -25.05 3.85 24.08
CA SER A 80 -26.09 2.92 23.60
C SER A 80 -26.68 2.01 24.68
N GLY A 81 -25.99 1.87 25.82
CA GLY A 81 -26.32 0.92 26.88
C GLY A 81 -26.20 -0.56 26.49
N CYS A 82 -25.64 -0.89 25.31
CA CYS A 82 -25.48 -2.26 24.82
C CYS A 82 -24.15 -2.88 25.25
N SER A 83 -24.14 -4.19 25.49
CA SER A 83 -22.92 -4.98 25.63
C SER A 83 -22.47 -5.55 24.27
N TRP A 84 -21.25 -6.10 24.20
CA TRP A 84 -20.75 -6.77 22.99
C TRP A 84 -21.56 -8.03 22.62
N ASP A 85 -22.24 -8.66 23.59
CA ASP A 85 -23.13 -9.80 23.32
C ASP A 85 -24.39 -9.35 22.58
N ASP A 86 -24.87 -8.13 22.82
CA ASP A 86 -26.06 -7.53 22.21
C ASP A 86 -25.84 -7.01 20.77
N ILE A 87 -24.58 -6.96 20.29
CA ILE A 87 -24.24 -6.53 18.93
C ILE A 87 -24.30 -7.74 17.98
N ASP A 88 -25.07 -7.63 16.90
CA ASP A 88 -25.22 -8.69 15.89
C ASP A 88 -24.16 -8.62 14.78
N ALA A 89 -23.68 -7.41 14.45
CA ALA A 89 -22.65 -7.19 13.43
C ALA A 89 -21.89 -5.88 13.65
N VAL A 90 -20.70 -5.76 13.04
CA VAL A 90 -19.95 -4.51 12.92
C VAL A 90 -19.95 -4.07 11.46
N ALA A 91 -20.45 -2.88 11.18
CA ALA A 91 -20.44 -2.24 9.87
C ALA A 91 -19.40 -1.11 9.84
N ALA A 92 -18.67 -0.97 8.73
CA ALA A 92 -17.71 0.11 8.56
C ALA A 92 -17.60 0.57 7.12
N THR A 93 -17.25 1.84 6.94
CA THR A 93 -17.01 2.41 5.63
C THR A 93 -15.90 1.67 4.88
N ALA A 94 -16.27 1.20 3.70
CA ALA A 94 -15.44 0.49 2.75
C ALA A 94 -14.93 1.40 1.60
N GLY A 95 -15.38 2.66 1.57
CA GLY A 95 -15.12 3.64 0.52
C GLY A 95 -16.39 4.05 -0.25
N PRO A 96 -16.32 5.04 -1.16
CA PRO A 96 -15.18 5.92 -1.41
C PRO A 96 -14.86 6.81 -0.19
N GLY A 97 -13.64 7.33 -0.12
CA GLY A 97 -13.16 8.16 0.98
C GLY A 97 -11.63 8.30 0.94
N LEU A 98 -11.08 9.09 1.85
CA LEU A 98 -9.63 9.26 2.04
C LEU A 98 -9.03 7.91 2.47
N ILE A 99 -8.18 7.34 1.62
CA ILE A 99 -7.70 5.95 1.75
C ILE A 99 -7.11 5.63 3.13
N GLY A 100 -6.37 6.57 3.74
CA GLY A 100 -5.84 6.41 5.09
C GLY A 100 -6.92 6.29 6.16
N GLY A 101 -7.95 7.16 6.12
CA GLY A 101 -9.08 7.11 7.05
C GLY A 101 -9.94 5.86 6.88
N VAL A 102 -10.25 5.49 5.63
CA VAL A 102 -11.01 4.27 5.31
C VAL A 102 -10.29 3.02 5.82
N ILE A 103 -8.96 2.91 5.63
CA ILE A 103 -8.17 1.79 6.16
C ILE A 103 -8.24 1.74 7.69
N VAL A 104 -8.09 2.89 8.38
CA VAL A 104 -8.10 2.95 9.85
C VAL A 104 -9.44 2.49 10.43
N GLY A 105 -10.56 3.01 9.91
CA GLY A 105 -11.90 2.62 10.35
C GLY A 105 -12.20 1.15 10.06
N PHE A 106 -11.95 0.70 8.82
CA PHE A 106 -12.25 -0.66 8.39
C PHE A 106 -11.37 -1.71 9.11
N MET A 107 -10.09 -1.43 9.37
CA MET A 107 -9.23 -2.32 10.16
C MET A 107 -9.62 -2.34 11.64
N THR A 108 -10.06 -1.23 12.21
CA THR A 108 -10.57 -1.18 13.59
C THR A 108 -11.85 -2.00 13.72
N ALA A 109 -12.80 -1.81 12.80
CA ALA A 109 -14.02 -2.61 12.72
C ALA A 109 -13.73 -4.11 12.57
N LYS A 110 -12.77 -4.47 11.71
CA LYS A 110 -12.31 -5.85 11.52
C LYS A 110 -11.72 -6.44 12.80
N ALA A 111 -10.87 -5.69 13.51
CA ALA A 111 -10.30 -6.13 14.78
C ALA A 111 -11.38 -6.36 15.85
N ILE A 112 -12.37 -5.47 15.95
CA ILE A 112 -13.52 -5.62 16.86
C ILE A 112 -14.35 -6.84 16.49
N ALA A 113 -14.70 -6.99 15.20
CA ALA A 113 -15.49 -8.12 14.69
C ALA A 113 -14.81 -9.47 14.96
N MET A 114 -13.49 -9.56 14.73
CA MET A 114 -12.69 -10.75 15.06
C MET A 114 -12.62 -11.02 16.57
N ALA A 115 -12.48 -9.99 17.41
CA ALA A 115 -12.36 -10.14 18.86
C ALA A 115 -13.69 -10.52 19.54
N ALA A 116 -14.82 -10.07 18.99
CA ALA A 116 -16.17 -10.32 19.49
C ALA A 116 -16.88 -11.51 18.81
N ASP A 117 -16.23 -12.19 17.86
CA ASP A 117 -16.80 -13.27 17.02
C ASP A 117 -18.11 -12.85 16.30
N LYS A 118 -18.06 -11.68 15.65
CA LYS A 118 -19.19 -11.07 14.92
C LYS A 118 -18.87 -10.92 13.43
N PRO A 119 -19.88 -10.94 12.52
CA PRO A 119 -19.68 -10.63 11.11
C PRO A 119 -19.26 -9.16 10.92
N LEU A 120 -18.36 -8.95 9.95
CA LEU A 120 -17.95 -7.63 9.46
C LEU A 120 -18.74 -7.29 8.18
N ILE A 121 -19.21 -6.05 8.05
CA ILE A 121 -19.92 -5.56 6.87
C ILE A 121 -19.20 -4.32 6.34
N GLY A 122 -18.66 -4.40 5.12
CA GLY A 122 -18.22 -3.22 4.39
C GLY A 122 -19.43 -2.49 3.81
N VAL A 123 -19.49 -1.17 4.02
CA VAL A 123 -20.58 -0.30 3.54
C VAL A 123 -20.00 0.74 2.59
N ASN A 124 -20.68 0.98 1.46
CA ASN A 124 -20.29 2.08 0.59
C ASN A 124 -20.75 3.41 1.23
N HIS A 125 -19.84 4.37 1.36
CA HIS A 125 -20.11 5.66 2.02
C HIS A 125 -21.33 6.40 1.43
N LEU A 126 -21.45 6.42 0.10
CA LEU A 126 -22.56 7.07 -0.62
C LEU A 126 -23.88 6.30 -0.46
N GLU A 127 -23.80 4.98 -0.26
CA GLU A 127 -24.95 4.13 0.06
C GLU A 127 -25.49 4.44 1.46
N GLY A 128 -24.62 4.72 2.43
CA GLY A 128 -24.98 5.22 3.74
C GLY A 128 -25.88 6.45 3.63
N HIS A 129 -25.39 7.51 2.99
CA HIS A 129 -26.16 8.73 2.71
C HIS A 129 -27.48 8.45 1.98
N ALA A 130 -27.49 7.54 1.00
CA ALA A 130 -28.70 7.19 0.24
C ALA A 130 -29.78 6.49 1.10
N LEU A 131 -29.37 5.65 2.06
CA LEU A 131 -30.27 4.88 2.90
C LEU A 131 -30.70 5.61 4.19
N THR A 132 -30.05 6.72 4.58
CA THR A 132 -30.45 7.53 5.75
C THR A 132 -31.93 7.93 5.73
N ALA A 133 -32.49 8.28 4.57
CA ALA A 133 -33.91 8.62 4.47
C ALA A 133 -34.86 7.44 4.77
N ARG A 134 -34.39 6.19 4.68
CA ARG A 134 -35.15 5.02 5.13
C ARG A 134 -35.09 4.83 6.64
N LEU A 135 -34.00 5.23 7.30
CA LEU A 135 -33.93 5.28 8.77
C LEU A 135 -34.92 6.32 9.33
N THR A 136 -35.06 7.48 8.69
CA THR A 136 -35.83 8.63 9.23
C THR A 136 -37.29 8.67 8.81
N ASP A 137 -37.61 8.33 7.55
CA ASP A 137 -38.89 8.66 6.91
C ASP A 137 -39.70 7.45 6.41
N ASP A 138 -39.18 6.23 6.63
CA ASP A 138 -39.70 4.95 6.12
C ASP A 138 -40.09 4.98 4.64
N LEU A 139 -39.14 5.35 3.78
CA LEU A 139 -39.34 5.41 2.34
C LEU A 139 -39.24 4.04 1.67
N ASP A 140 -40.33 3.62 1.01
CA ASP A 140 -40.29 2.50 0.07
C ASP A 140 -39.49 2.86 -1.21
N PHE A 141 -38.96 1.84 -1.88
CA PHE A 141 -38.31 1.99 -3.18
C PHE A 141 -39.34 1.91 -4.34
N PRO A 142 -39.08 2.55 -5.50
CA PRO A 142 -37.94 3.42 -5.81
C PRO A 142 -38.16 4.87 -5.38
N PHE A 143 -37.07 5.60 -5.13
CA PHE A 143 -37.09 7.06 -4.92
C PHE A 143 -35.94 7.75 -5.66
N LEU A 144 -36.11 9.04 -5.94
CA LEU A 144 -35.08 9.89 -6.52
C LEU A 144 -34.23 10.48 -5.39
N LEU A 145 -32.90 10.50 -5.55
CA LEU A 145 -31.95 11.06 -4.61
C LEU A 145 -31.08 12.12 -5.30
N LEU A 146 -30.95 13.28 -4.67
CA LEU A 146 -29.90 14.26 -4.96
C LEU A 146 -28.89 14.22 -3.81
N LEU A 147 -27.71 13.66 -4.10
CA LEU A 147 -26.60 13.61 -3.14
C LEU A 147 -25.67 14.79 -3.37
N VAL A 148 -25.58 15.69 -2.39
CA VAL A 148 -24.77 16.92 -2.44
C VAL A 148 -23.92 17.05 -1.17
N SER A 149 -22.66 16.62 -1.26
CA SER A 149 -21.67 16.66 -0.17
C SER A 149 -20.43 17.48 -0.56
N GLY A 150 -19.37 17.43 0.26
CA GLY A 150 -18.09 18.09 -0.03
C GLY A 150 -17.53 17.70 -1.40
N GLY A 151 -17.43 16.40 -1.66
CA GLY A 151 -16.83 15.82 -2.86
C GLY A 151 -17.78 15.15 -3.87
N HIS A 152 -19.10 15.18 -3.65
CA HIS A 152 -20.07 14.55 -4.56
C HIS A 152 -21.28 15.46 -4.84
N SER A 153 -21.78 15.45 -6.06
CA SER A 153 -22.95 16.23 -6.48
C SER A 153 -23.67 15.54 -7.63
N GLN A 154 -24.60 14.63 -7.32
CA GLN A 154 -25.19 13.70 -8.29
C GLN A 154 -26.66 13.36 -8.04
N PHE A 155 -27.40 13.13 -9.13
CA PHE A 155 -28.75 12.57 -9.12
C PHE A 155 -28.69 11.05 -9.28
N LEU A 156 -29.30 10.32 -8.34
CA LEU A 156 -29.37 8.87 -8.31
C LEU A 156 -30.84 8.41 -8.29
N MET A 157 -31.18 7.41 -9.10
CA MET A 157 -32.40 6.62 -8.96
C MET A 157 -32.11 5.47 -7.99
N VAL A 158 -32.77 5.45 -6.83
CA VAL A 158 -32.58 4.42 -5.82
C VAL A 158 -33.70 3.39 -5.94
N ARG A 159 -33.39 2.20 -6.48
CA ARG A 159 -34.36 1.12 -6.71
C ARG A 159 -34.36 0.04 -5.63
N GLY A 160 -33.28 -0.07 -4.88
CA GLY A 160 -33.15 -1.02 -3.78
C GLY A 160 -31.79 -0.90 -3.10
N VAL A 161 -31.60 -1.67 -2.02
CA VAL A 161 -30.30 -1.83 -1.37
C VAL A 161 -29.34 -2.50 -2.36
N GLY A 162 -28.27 -1.80 -2.73
CA GLY A 162 -27.32 -2.26 -3.76
C GLY A 162 -27.73 -2.00 -5.23
N ASP A 163 -28.90 -1.41 -5.50
CA ASP A 163 -29.39 -1.07 -6.85
C ASP A 163 -29.64 0.45 -6.97
N TYR A 164 -28.60 1.13 -7.49
CA TYR A 164 -28.54 2.58 -7.68
C TYR A 164 -28.16 2.88 -9.13
N GLU A 165 -28.92 3.73 -9.83
CA GLU A 165 -28.57 4.22 -11.16
C GLU A 165 -28.24 5.72 -11.09
N ARG A 166 -27.07 6.12 -11.59
CA ARG A 166 -26.67 7.52 -11.68
C ARG A 166 -27.30 8.17 -12.93
N LEU A 167 -28.17 9.15 -12.70
CA LEU A 167 -28.91 9.86 -13.74
C LEU A 167 -28.14 11.10 -14.27
N GLY A 168 -27.27 11.68 -13.44
CA GLY A 168 -26.36 12.77 -13.80
C GLY A 168 -25.48 13.21 -12.62
N THR A 169 -24.38 13.91 -12.90
CA THR A 169 -23.36 14.29 -11.90
C THR A 169 -22.71 15.65 -12.22
N THR A 170 -21.93 16.20 -11.30
CA THR A 170 -20.94 17.22 -11.65
C THR A 170 -19.87 16.64 -12.57
N ILE A 171 -19.55 17.36 -13.65
CA ILE A 171 -18.46 17.03 -14.58
C ILE A 171 -17.12 17.64 -14.14
N ASP A 172 -17.15 18.57 -13.18
CA ASP A 172 -16.00 19.29 -12.63
C ASP A 172 -16.05 19.25 -11.09
N ASP A 173 -15.93 20.38 -10.40
CA ASP A 173 -16.01 20.45 -8.94
C ASP A 173 -17.38 20.01 -8.39
N ALA A 174 -17.36 19.28 -7.27
CA ALA A 174 -18.54 19.12 -6.44
C ALA A 174 -18.96 20.47 -5.83
N ILE A 175 -20.25 20.59 -5.46
CA ILE A 175 -20.81 21.85 -4.98
C ILE A 175 -20.16 22.29 -3.66
N GLY A 176 -19.88 21.37 -2.73
CA GLY A 176 -19.22 21.70 -1.47
C GLY A 176 -17.82 22.29 -1.70
N GLU A 177 -17.01 21.63 -2.54
CA GLU A 177 -15.71 22.14 -2.97
C GLU A 177 -15.81 23.51 -3.69
N ALA A 178 -16.86 23.75 -4.47
CA ALA A 178 -17.12 25.05 -5.09
C ALA A 178 -17.44 26.16 -4.05
N PHE A 179 -18.13 25.82 -2.96
CA PHE A 179 -18.34 26.71 -1.81
C PHE A 179 -17.03 27.00 -1.06
N ASP A 180 -16.21 25.98 -0.78
CA ASP A 180 -14.93 26.13 -0.07
C ASP A 180 -13.92 26.96 -0.87
N LYS A 181 -13.80 26.70 -2.18
CA LYS A 181 -12.96 27.50 -3.08
C LYS A 181 -13.48 28.94 -3.22
N THR A 182 -14.80 29.17 -3.20
CA THR A 182 -15.39 30.52 -3.16
C THR A 182 -15.06 31.24 -1.86
N ALA A 183 -15.17 30.57 -0.71
CA ALA A 183 -14.82 31.14 0.59
C ALA A 183 -13.35 31.55 0.63
N LYS A 184 -12.44 30.63 0.26
CA LYS A 184 -10.99 30.86 0.21
C LYS A 184 -10.60 32.03 -0.69
N LEU A 185 -11.24 32.16 -1.85
CA LEU A 185 -11.01 33.26 -2.79
C LEU A 185 -11.43 34.62 -2.21
N LEU A 186 -12.53 34.65 -1.47
CA LEU A 186 -13.07 35.87 -0.83
C LEU A 186 -12.51 36.15 0.57
N GLY A 187 -11.49 35.39 1.02
CA GLY A 187 -10.90 35.56 2.36
C GLY A 187 -11.80 35.14 3.53
N LEU A 188 -12.82 34.31 3.27
CA LEU A 188 -13.73 33.79 4.29
C LEU A 188 -13.17 32.50 4.96
N PRO A 189 -13.52 32.22 6.23
CA PRO A 189 -13.05 31.02 6.93
C PRO A 189 -13.57 29.69 6.35
N TYR A 190 -12.86 28.62 6.66
CA TYR A 190 -13.27 27.23 6.47
C TYR A 190 -14.11 26.74 7.68
N PRO A 191 -15.12 25.86 7.52
CA PRO A 191 -15.70 25.37 6.27
C PRO A 191 -16.45 26.47 5.50
N GLY A 192 -16.25 26.53 4.19
CA GLY A 192 -16.66 27.66 3.36
C GLY A 192 -18.17 27.78 3.17
N GLY A 193 -18.89 26.66 3.02
CA GLY A 193 -20.35 26.65 2.82
C GLY A 193 -21.12 27.50 3.84
N PRO A 194 -21.01 27.23 5.15
CA PRO A 194 -21.66 28.04 6.19
C PRO A 194 -21.22 29.51 6.24
N HIS A 195 -19.98 29.82 5.85
CA HIS A 195 -19.47 31.20 5.85
C HIS A 195 -19.96 32.00 4.64
N VAL A 196 -19.98 31.39 3.45
CA VAL A 196 -20.56 31.97 2.23
C VAL A 196 -22.06 32.21 2.42
N GLU A 197 -22.80 31.29 3.04
CA GLU A 197 -24.22 31.48 3.34
C GLU A 197 -24.51 32.65 4.29
N LYS A 198 -23.79 32.73 5.42
CA LYS A 198 -23.90 33.85 6.38
C LYS A 198 -23.59 35.21 5.75
N MET A 199 -22.75 35.22 4.71
CA MET A 199 -22.34 36.42 4.00
C MET A 199 -23.32 36.77 2.87
N ALA A 200 -23.77 35.78 2.11
CA ALA A 200 -24.81 35.89 1.07
C ALA A 200 -26.13 36.46 1.62
N ALA A 201 -26.52 36.10 2.85
CA ALA A 201 -27.71 36.63 3.52
C ALA A 201 -27.72 38.16 3.71
N LYS A 202 -26.58 38.85 3.49
CA LYS A 202 -26.43 40.31 3.55
C LYS A 202 -26.26 40.98 2.18
N GLY A 203 -26.24 40.19 1.10
CA GLY A 203 -25.91 40.65 -0.24
C GLY A 203 -27.12 40.91 -1.15
N ASP A 204 -26.97 41.84 -2.10
CA ASP A 204 -27.91 42.00 -3.23
C ASP A 204 -27.56 41.05 -4.37
N VAL A 205 -28.30 39.94 -4.42
CA VAL A 205 -28.25 38.90 -5.47
C VAL A 205 -28.34 39.45 -6.92
N ARG A 206 -28.85 40.67 -7.12
CA ARG A 206 -29.02 41.28 -8.45
C ARG A 206 -27.74 41.97 -8.95
N ARG A 207 -26.78 42.30 -8.08
CA ARG A 207 -25.57 43.05 -8.43
C ARG A 207 -24.62 42.24 -9.33
N PHE A 208 -24.47 40.94 -9.06
CA PHE A 208 -23.57 40.05 -9.81
C PHE A 208 -24.31 38.88 -10.46
N ARG A 209 -24.55 38.99 -11.77
CA ARG A 209 -25.11 37.89 -12.58
C ARG A 209 -23.99 36.94 -13.02
N LEU A 210 -23.72 35.94 -12.18
CA LEU A 210 -22.83 34.82 -12.50
C LEU A 210 -23.48 33.82 -13.49
N PRO A 211 -22.70 33.05 -14.26
CA PRO A 211 -23.25 32.07 -15.20
C PRO A 211 -24.00 30.93 -14.48
N ARG A 212 -24.92 30.27 -15.19
CA ARG A 212 -25.53 28.99 -14.77
C ARG A 212 -25.15 27.91 -15.80
N PRO A 213 -23.99 27.24 -15.65
CA PRO A 213 -23.48 26.32 -16.67
C PRO A 213 -24.43 25.16 -16.98
N LEU A 214 -24.38 24.67 -18.23
CA LEU A 214 -25.09 23.49 -18.75
C LEU A 214 -26.63 23.51 -18.72
N LEU A 215 -27.30 24.54 -18.17
CA LEU A 215 -28.77 24.59 -18.14
C LEU A 215 -29.43 24.66 -19.53
N ASP A 216 -28.67 25.06 -20.54
CA ASP A 216 -29.03 25.05 -21.96
C ASP A 216 -28.92 23.67 -22.62
N ARG A 217 -28.24 22.70 -21.96
CA ARG A 217 -28.02 21.35 -22.47
C ARG A 217 -29.01 20.32 -21.86
N PRO A 218 -29.46 19.33 -22.65
CA PRO A 218 -30.26 18.22 -22.13
C PRO A 218 -29.45 17.34 -21.17
N GLY A 219 -30.16 16.59 -20.32
CA GLY A 219 -29.57 15.73 -19.29
C GLY A 219 -29.58 16.35 -17.89
N LEU A 220 -28.85 15.72 -16.98
CA LEU A 220 -28.84 16.05 -15.55
C LEU A 220 -27.47 16.45 -15.02
N ASP A 221 -26.47 16.51 -15.89
CA ASP A 221 -25.11 16.86 -15.51
C ASP A 221 -24.98 18.36 -15.20
N MET A 222 -24.02 18.68 -14.33
CA MET A 222 -23.83 20.00 -13.71
C MET A 222 -22.37 20.42 -13.79
N SER A 223 -22.10 21.73 -13.75
CA SER A 223 -20.75 22.28 -13.76
C SER A 223 -20.68 23.53 -12.88
N PHE A 224 -19.64 23.61 -12.03
CA PHE A 224 -19.41 24.68 -11.07
C PHE A 224 -17.99 25.27 -11.12
N ALA A 225 -17.07 24.74 -11.94
CA ALA A 225 -15.73 25.31 -12.10
C ALA A 225 -15.76 26.74 -12.68
N GLY A 226 -16.49 26.93 -13.80
CA GLY A 226 -16.61 28.23 -14.48
C GLY A 226 -17.26 29.32 -13.62
N LEU A 227 -18.06 28.94 -12.63
CA LEU A 227 -18.66 29.85 -11.64
C LEU A 227 -17.59 30.56 -10.78
N LYS A 228 -16.53 29.84 -10.39
CA LYS A 228 -15.41 30.41 -9.63
C LYS A 228 -14.56 31.36 -10.49
N THR A 229 -14.32 31.04 -11.75
CA THR A 229 -13.61 31.95 -12.69
C THR A 229 -14.39 33.23 -12.93
N ALA A 230 -15.72 33.14 -13.08
CA ALA A 230 -16.58 34.31 -13.18
C ALA A 230 -16.54 35.16 -11.90
N LEU A 231 -16.65 34.53 -10.72
CA LEU A 231 -16.57 35.21 -9.42
C LEU A 231 -15.21 35.89 -9.21
N ARG A 232 -14.09 35.21 -9.49
CA ARG A 232 -12.73 35.77 -9.45
C ARG A 232 -12.59 37.00 -10.34
N THR A 233 -13.18 36.94 -11.54
CA THR A 233 -13.12 38.03 -12.51
C THR A 233 -13.92 39.25 -12.07
N GLN A 234 -15.05 39.06 -11.38
CA GLN A 234 -15.83 40.17 -10.81
C GLN A 234 -15.13 40.76 -9.58
N ALA A 235 -14.57 39.93 -8.69
CA ALA A 235 -13.79 40.38 -7.54
C ALA A 235 -12.59 41.24 -7.96
N LYS A 236 -11.75 40.73 -8.88
CA LYS A 236 -10.56 41.46 -9.39
C LYS A 236 -10.88 42.82 -10.01
N LYS A 237 -12.03 42.97 -10.68
CA LYS A 237 -12.46 44.25 -11.28
C LYS A 237 -12.80 45.33 -10.25
N LEU A 238 -12.93 44.96 -8.99
CA LEU A 238 -13.38 45.80 -7.89
C LEU A 238 -12.37 45.79 -6.71
N GLU A 239 -11.12 45.37 -6.94
CA GLU A 239 -10.09 45.41 -5.91
C GLU A 239 -9.72 46.87 -5.53
N PRO A 240 -9.61 47.20 -4.23
CA PRO A 240 -9.85 46.35 -3.06
C PRO A 240 -11.34 46.10 -2.80
N VAL A 241 -11.70 44.83 -2.62
CA VAL A 241 -13.10 44.38 -2.44
C VAL A 241 -13.55 44.64 -0.99
N ASP A 242 -14.68 45.32 -0.81
CA ASP A 242 -15.28 45.57 0.51
C ASP A 242 -16.26 44.48 0.97
N ASP A 243 -16.57 44.44 2.26
CA ASP A 243 -17.46 43.44 2.87
C ASP A 243 -18.83 43.33 2.18
N GLN A 244 -19.39 44.45 1.69
CA GLN A 244 -20.65 44.43 0.96
C GLN A 244 -20.50 43.81 -0.42
N THR A 245 -19.40 44.07 -1.12
CA THR A 245 -19.10 43.42 -2.41
C THR A 245 -18.83 41.93 -2.22
N ILE A 246 -18.21 41.51 -1.12
CA ILE A 246 -18.09 40.10 -0.73
C ILE A 246 -19.48 39.49 -0.50
N ALA A 247 -20.36 40.15 0.26
CA ALA A 247 -21.75 39.72 0.49
C ALA A 247 -22.54 39.54 -0.82
N ASP A 248 -22.46 40.53 -1.71
CA ASP A 248 -23.16 40.52 -3.00
C ASP A 248 -22.61 39.43 -3.95
N LEU A 249 -21.31 39.15 -3.92
CA LEU A 249 -20.69 38.04 -4.68
C LEU A 249 -21.12 36.68 -4.13
N CYS A 250 -21.14 36.50 -2.80
CA CYS A 250 -21.66 35.30 -2.15
C CYS A 250 -23.14 35.06 -2.49
N ALA A 251 -23.97 36.10 -2.48
CA ALA A 251 -25.38 36.03 -2.85
C ALA A 251 -25.56 35.63 -4.32
N GLY A 252 -24.79 36.24 -5.24
CA GLY A 252 -24.80 35.87 -6.67
C GLY A 252 -24.38 34.42 -6.92
N PHE A 253 -23.39 33.91 -6.15
CA PHE A 253 -22.91 32.53 -6.24
C PHE A 253 -23.91 31.52 -5.71
N GLN A 254 -24.38 31.68 -4.46
CA GLN A 254 -25.35 30.79 -3.83
C GLN A 254 -26.63 30.70 -4.67
N ARG A 255 -27.07 31.82 -5.26
CA ARG A 255 -28.22 31.84 -6.17
C ARG A 255 -27.97 31.09 -7.46
N ALA A 256 -26.80 31.24 -8.09
CA ALA A 256 -26.48 30.52 -9.33
C ALA A 256 -26.46 29.00 -9.12
N VAL A 257 -25.88 28.52 -8.01
CA VAL A 257 -25.91 27.10 -7.62
C VAL A 257 -27.36 26.63 -7.40
N SER A 258 -28.15 27.41 -6.68
CA SER A 258 -29.55 27.05 -6.35
C SER A 258 -30.46 27.01 -7.58
N ASP A 259 -30.30 27.94 -8.53
CA ASP A 259 -31.04 27.93 -9.81
C ASP A 259 -30.69 26.67 -10.63
N VAL A 260 -29.42 26.26 -10.66
CA VAL A 260 -28.98 25.04 -11.37
C VAL A 260 -29.61 23.79 -10.75
N LEU A 261 -29.51 23.66 -9.43
CA LEU A 261 -30.06 22.52 -8.67
C LEU A 261 -31.58 22.40 -8.81
N ALA A 262 -32.33 23.50 -8.68
CA ALA A 262 -33.78 23.50 -8.83
C ALA A 262 -34.21 23.07 -10.24
N THR A 263 -33.56 23.63 -11.28
CA THR A 263 -33.85 23.30 -12.68
C THR A 263 -33.58 21.82 -12.98
N ARG A 264 -32.41 21.30 -12.59
CA ARG A 264 -32.07 19.88 -12.79
C ARG A 264 -32.97 18.94 -11.98
N THR A 265 -33.39 19.33 -10.78
CA THR A 265 -34.35 18.55 -9.97
C THR A 265 -35.69 18.41 -10.69
N GLY A 266 -36.20 19.48 -11.31
CA GLY A 266 -37.40 19.41 -12.16
C GLY A 266 -37.24 18.43 -13.33
N THR A 267 -36.11 18.46 -14.03
CA THR A 267 -35.78 17.50 -15.09
C THR A 267 -35.73 16.05 -14.57
N ALA A 268 -35.11 15.82 -13.41
CA ALA A 268 -34.96 14.49 -12.82
C ALA A 268 -36.29 13.89 -12.34
N LEU A 269 -37.20 14.73 -11.81
CA LEU A 269 -38.55 14.33 -11.43
C LEU A 269 -39.42 13.94 -12.64
N ASN A 270 -39.25 14.63 -13.78
CA ASN A 270 -39.92 14.24 -15.03
C ASN A 270 -39.40 12.88 -15.54
N LEU A 271 -38.08 12.67 -15.51
CA LEU A 271 -37.46 11.38 -15.88
C LEU A 271 -37.91 10.24 -14.95
N PHE A 272 -38.07 10.49 -13.65
CA PHE A 272 -38.62 9.52 -12.71
C PHE A 272 -40.04 9.09 -13.10
N ARG A 273 -40.92 10.05 -13.40
CA ARG A 273 -42.31 9.80 -13.79
C ARG A 273 -42.43 8.99 -15.08
N GLU A 274 -41.56 9.27 -16.04
CA GLU A 274 -41.51 8.54 -17.32
C GLU A 274 -41.13 7.06 -17.11
N ARG A 275 -40.12 6.80 -16.26
CA ARG A 275 -39.57 5.45 -16.04
C ARG A 275 -40.34 4.62 -15.01
N HIS A 276 -40.95 5.26 -14.01
CA HIS A 276 -41.68 4.62 -12.92
C HIS A 276 -43.12 5.17 -12.79
N PRO A 277 -43.97 5.05 -13.84
CA PRO A 277 -45.32 5.64 -13.86
C PRO A 277 -46.32 4.98 -12.90
N GLN A 278 -45.90 3.94 -12.17
CA GLN A 278 -46.70 3.25 -11.13
C GLN A 278 -46.26 3.62 -9.70
N SER A 279 -45.21 4.45 -9.54
CA SER A 279 -44.66 4.86 -8.25
C SER A 279 -44.82 6.37 -8.07
N GLU A 280 -45.23 6.80 -6.88
CA GLU A 280 -45.23 8.23 -6.57
C GLU A 280 -43.78 8.74 -6.43
N PRO A 281 -43.38 9.80 -7.15
CA PRO A 281 -42.04 10.36 -7.03
C PRO A 281 -41.82 10.96 -5.64
N VAL A 282 -40.76 10.52 -4.98
CA VAL A 282 -40.19 11.15 -3.78
C VAL A 282 -38.80 11.65 -4.15
N ILE A 283 -38.49 12.91 -3.84
CA ILE A 283 -37.13 13.45 -3.93
C ILE A 283 -36.51 13.50 -2.53
N VAL A 284 -35.45 12.71 -2.35
CA VAL A 284 -34.56 12.73 -1.21
C VAL A 284 -33.39 13.66 -1.51
N VAL A 285 -33.00 14.51 -0.55
CA VAL A 285 -31.76 15.29 -0.63
C VAL A 285 -30.88 14.97 0.57
N ALA A 286 -29.65 14.54 0.31
CA ALA A 286 -28.69 14.08 1.33
C ALA A 286 -27.29 14.68 1.10
N GLY A 287 -26.41 14.55 2.09
CA GLY A 287 -25.07 15.13 2.09
C GLY A 287 -25.02 16.54 2.71
N GLY A 288 -23.84 16.95 3.16
CA GLY A 288 -23.64 18.16 3.97
C GLY A 288 -24.05 19.48 3.31
N VAL A 289 -24.11 19.58 1.98
CA VAL A 289 -24.55 20.79 1.27
C VAL A 289 -26.07 20.97 1.34
N ALA A 290 -26.83 19.90 1.58
CA ALA A 290 -28.28 19.95 1.81
C ALA A 290 -28.67 20.77 3.06
N ALA A 291 -27.69 21.06 3.93
CA ALA A 291 -27.81 21.95 5.08
C ALA A 291 -28.06 23.42 4.70
N ASN A 292 -27.64 23.85 3.50
CA ASN A 292 -27.73 25.24 3.06
C ASN A 292 -29.19 25.64 2.80
N GLN A 293 -29.67 26.70 3.44
CA GLN A 293 -31.09 27.04 3.49
C GLN A 293 -31.62 27.59 2.17
N GLU A 294 -30.86 28.36 1.39
CA GLU A 294 -31.28 28.81 0.05
C GLU A 294 -31.42 27.61 -0.91
N ILE A 295 -30.44 26.70 -0.90
CA ILE A 295 -30.50 25.45 -1.69
C ILE A 295 -31.70 24.60 -1.25
N ARG A 296 -31.88 24.39 0.05
CA ARG A 296 -33.00 23.61 0.61
C ARG A 296 -34.36 24.24 0.27
N ASN A 297 -34.47 25.57 0.32
CA ASN A 297 -35.67 26.31 -0.10
C ASN A 297 -35.95 26.14 -1.59
N ALA A 298 -34.94 26.30 -2.45
CA ALA A 298 -35.07 26.16 -3.90
C ALA A 298 -35.49 24.75 -4.30
N LEU A 299 -34.90 23.71 -3.68
CA LEU A 299 -35.27 22.31 -3.90
C LEU A 299 -36.66 21.97 -3.33
N THR A 300 -37.03 22.51 -2.16
CA THR A 300 -38.39 22.37 -1.61
C THR A 300 -39.43 23.03 -2.53
N HIS A 301 -39.10 24.18 -3.12
CA HIS A 301 -39.97 24.87 -4.08
C HIS A 301 -40.14 24.07 -5.37
N ALA A 302 -39.04 23.60 -5.98
CA ALA A 302 -39.08 22.76 -7.18
C ALA A 302 -39.89 21.46 -6.95
N ALA A 303 -39.77 20.86 -5.76
CA ALA A 303 -40.58 19.70 -5.37
C ALA A 303 -42.08 20.06 -5.23
N ALA A 304 -42.40 21.21 -4.64
CA ALA A 304 -43.77 21.69 -4.50
C ALA A 304 -44.42 22.06 -5.85
N GLU A 305 -43.69 22.73 -6.75
CA GLU A 305 -44.12 23.01 -8.13
C GLU A 305 -44.37 21.73 -8.92
N ALA A 306 -43.51 20.71 -8.75
CA ALA A 306 -43.70 19.40 -9.34
C ALA A 306 -44.81 18.59 -8.64
N GLY A 307 -45.30 18.98 -7.46
CA GLY A 307 -46.30 18.25 -6.68
C GLY A 307 -45.80 16.90 -6.14
N VAL A 308 -44.56 16.85 -5.62
CA VAL A 308 -43.91 15.62 -5.13
C VAL A 308 -43.50 15.72 -3.66
N ARG A 309 -43.36 14.58 -2.96
CA ARG A 309 -42.87 14.57 -1.58
C ARG A 309 -41.37 14.90 -1.57
N PHE A 310 -41.01 15.96 -0.86
CA PHE A 310 -39.64 16.30 -0.51
C PHE A 310 -39.25 15.64 0.81
N VAL A 311 -38.10 14.98 0.85
CA VAL A 311 -37.49 14.44 2.07
C VAL A 311 -36.03 14.88 2.13
N ALA A 312 -35.60 15.30 3.31
CA ALA A 312 -34.19 15.50 3.62
C ALA A 312 -34.02 15.11 5.09
N PRO A 313 -33.03 14.26 5.45
CA PRO A 313 -32.79 13.84 6.82
C PRO A 313 -32.65 15.04 7.80
N PRO A 314 -32.79 14.78 9.12
CA PRO A 314 -32.39 15.74 10.14
C PRO A 314 -30.95 16.20 9.93
N MET A 315 -30.67 17.47 10.21
CA MET A 315 -29.38 18.12 9.90
C MET A 315 -28.15 17.37 10.46
N ASN A 316 -28.29 16.76 11.64
CA ASN A 316 -27.27 15.96 12.32
C ASN A 316 -27.06 14.55 11.72
N LEU A 317 -27.80 14.20 10.67
CA LEU A 317 -27.67 12.96 9.88
C LEU A 317 -27.43 13.24 8.38
N CYS A 318 -27.28 14.52 7.99
CA CYS A 318 -26.94 14.93 6.62
C CYS A 318 -25.42 14.99 6.38
N THR A 319 -24.62 15.20 7.42
CA THR A 319 -23.15 15.12 7.39
C THR A 319 -22.67 13.69 7.61
N ASP A 320 -21.39 13.43 7.43
CA ASP A 320 -20.83 12.08 7.59
C ASP A 320 -20.97 11.63 9.05
N ASN A 321 -21.58 10.46 9.25
CA ASN A 321 -21.91 9.94 10.58
C ASN A 321 -21.98 8.42 10.56
N ALA A 322 -21.73 7.77 11.69
CA ALA A 322 -21.73 6.31 11.73
C ALA A 322 -23.13 5.67 11.75
N ALA A 323 -24.20 6.43 12.08
CA ALA A 323 -25.55 5.88 12.12
C ALA A 323 -26.06 5.49 10.72
N MET A 324 -25.67 6.23 9.67
CA MET A 324 -25.97 5.85 8.29
C MET A 324 -25.26 4.55 7.87
N ILE A 325 -24.03 4.33 8.35
CA ILE A 325 -23.24 3.13 8.09
C ILE A 325 -23.82 1.91 8.82
N ALA A 326 -24.20 2.07 10.10
CA ALA A 326 -24.90 1.03 10.85
C ALA A 326 -26.23 0.65 10.19
N TRP A 327 -27.02 1.64 9.74
CA TRP A 327 -28.30 1.40 9.07
C TRP A 327 -28.15 0.71 7.71
N ALA A 328 -27.20 1.12 6.88
CA ALA A 328 -26.89 0.42 5.63
C ALA A 328 -26.42 -1.02 5.88
N GLY A 329 -25.70 -1.28 6.98
CA GLY A 329 -25.40 -2.64 7.46
C GLY A 329 -26.65 -3.46 7.75
N ILE A 330 -27.62 -2.91 8.49
CA ILE A 330 -28.91 -3.55 8.82
C ILE A 330 -29.74 -3.85 7.55
N GLU A 331 -29.77 -2.91 6.60
CA GLU A 331 -30.44 -3.08 5.30
C GLU A 331 -29.77 -4.17 4.44
N ARG A 332 -28.43 -4.26 4.45
CA ARG A 332 -27.69 -5.34 3.77
C ARG A 332 -27.93 -6.71 4.41
N MET A 333 -27.94 -6.83 5.74
CA MET A 333 -28.19 -8.10 6.44
C MET A 333 -29.58 -8.69 6.16
N GLN A 334 -30.57 -7.85 5.86
CA GLN A 334 -31.91 -8.32 5.49
C GLN A 334 -31.96 -9.03 4.12
N LEU A 335 -30.97 -8.80 3.25
CA LEU A 335 -30.85 -9.50 1.96
C LEU A 335 -30.25 -10.91 2.11
N GLY A 336 -29.59 -11.20 3.24
CA GLY A 336 -28.95 -12.48 3.53
C GLY A 336 -27.69 -12.34 4.39
N PRO A 337 -27.04 -13.46 4.77
CA PRO A 337 -25.80 -13.43 5.54
C PRO A 337 -24.66 -12.80 4.72
N VAL A 338 -24.08 -11.72 5.24
CA VAL A 338 -22.92 -11.02 4.69
C VAL A 338 -21.79 -11.07 5.72
N ASN A 339 -20.57 -11.40 5.28
CA ASN A 339 -19.37 -11.29 6.11
C ASN A 339 -18.13 -10.98 5.25
N ASP A 340 -17.62 -9.76 5.39
CA ASP A 340 -16.50 -9.22 4.64
C ASP A 340 -15.14 -9.44 5.31
N MET A 341 -15.07 -10.28 6.35
CA MET A 341 -13.86 -10.53 7.16
C MET A 341 -12.59 -10.82 6.34
N PHE A 342 -12.72 -11.50 5.19
CA PHE A 342 -11.59 -11.87 4.32
C PHE A 342 -11.34 -10.90 3.16
N ARG A 343 -12.15 -9.84 3.03
CA ARG A 343 -11.84 -8.77 2.07
C ARG A 343 -10.72 -7.89 2.63
N ALA A 344 -9.76 -7.54 1.76
CA ALA A 344 -9.02 -6.29 1.92
C ALA A 344 -10.00 -5.12 1.77
N ALA A 345 -9.67 -3.93 2.29
CA ALA A 345 -10.56 -2.77 2.18
C ALA A 345 -10.96 -2.54 0.69
N PRO A 346 -12.26 -2.46 0.34
CA PRO A 346 -12.73 -3.12 -0.87
C PRO A 346 -13.20 -2.17 -1.97
N TRP A 347 -12.59 -2.32 -3.14
CA TRP A 347 -13.30 -2.14 -4.41
C TRP A 347 -14.64 -2.90 -4.37
N THR A 348 -15.76 -2.25 -4.70
CA THR A 348 -17.08 -2.88 -4.59
C THR A 348 -17.90 -2.70 -5.88
N ARG A 349 -18.41 -3.83 -6.39
CA ARG A 349 -19.38 -3.91 -7.51
C ARG A 349 -20.66 -3.09 -7.24
N VAL A 350 -21.19 -2.46 -8.28
CA VAL A 350 -22.62 -2.14 -8.40
C VAL A 350 -23.26 -3.15 -9.34
N ARG A 351 -24.49 -3.60 -9.03
CA ARG A 351 -25.21 -4.61 -9.82
C ARG A 351 -26.45 -3.96 -10.43
N ALA A 352 -26.49 -3.86 -11.75
CA ALA A 352 -27.71 -3.61 -12.51
C ALA A 352 -27.93 -4.78 -13.47
N THR A 353 -29.19 -5.19 -13.68
CA THR A 353 -29.53 -6.32 -14.57
C THR A 353 -30.62 -5.91 -15.52
N PHE A 354 -30.43 -6.15 -16.82
CA PHE A 354 -31.54 -6.39 -17.75
C PHE A 354 -31.27 -7.58 -18.66
N ARG A 355 -32.31 -8.39 -18.89
CA ARG A 355 -32.38 -9.37 -19.97
C ARG A 355 -33.27 -8.80 -21.06
N ILE A 356 -32.85 -8.91 -22.32
CA ILE A 356 -33.77 -9.08 -23.45
C ILE A 356 -33.24 -10.21 -24.33
N GLY A 357 -34.12 -11.14 -24.70
CA GLY A 357 -33.82 -12.19 -25.67
C GLY A 357 -35.11 -12.79 -26.23
N SER A 358 -35.07 -13.20 -27.50
CA SER A 358 -36.11 -14.02 -28.16
C SER A 358 -35.52 -14.60 -29.47
N SER A 359 -35.87 -15.77 -30.00
CA SER A 359 -36.82 -16.86 -29.63
C SER A 359 -36.42 -18.13 -30.42
N LYS A 360 -36.67 -19.42 -30.08
CA LYS A 360 -37.62 -20.20 -29.25
C LYS A 360 -36.87 -21.46 -28.69
N MET A 361 -37.41 -22.59 -28.20
CA MET A 361 -38.75 -23.20 -28.13
C MET A 361 -38.89 -24.11 -26.88
N PHE A 362 -40.12 -24.27 -26.36
CA PHE A 362 -40.52 -25.14 -25.23
C PHE A 362 -40.59 -26.65 -25.61
N PRO A 363 -40.81 -27.66 -24.71
CA PRO A 363 -41.44 -27.57 -23.37
C PRO A 363 -40.89 -28.42 -22.17
N ILE A 364 -41.21 -27.93 -20.97
CA ILE A 364 -41.73 -28.62 -19.74
C ILE A 364 -41.44 -30.13 -19.56
N VAL A 365 -40.81 -30.52 -18.42
CA VAL A 365 -41.32 -31.46 -17.37
C VAL A 365 -40.28 -31.58 -16.23
N SER A 366 -40.75 -31.96 -15.03
CA SER A 366 -40.00 -32.09 -13.76
C SER A 366 -38.92 -33.18 -13.73
N THR A 367 -38.00 -33.12 -12.75
CA THR A 367 -37.97 -33.94 -11.51
C THR A 367 -36.60 -33.81 -10.81
N ALA A 368 -36.53 -34.12 -9.51
CA ALA A 368 -35.32 -34.01 -8.69
C ALA A 368 -34.33 -35.19 -8.80
N CYS A 369 -33.12 -34.96 -8.29
CA CYS A 369 -32.18 -35.92 -7.68
C CYS A 369 -31.28 -36.86 -8.55
N ILE A 370 -29.97 -36.71 -8.28
CA ILE A 370 -28.93 -37.75 -8.08
C ILE A 370 -28.36 -38.47 -9.32
N GLY A 371 -27.02 -38.60 -9.35
CA GLY A 371 -26.27 -39.57 -10.16
C GLY A 371 -24.97 -38.98 -10.76
N GLY A 372 -23.75 -39.40 -10.40
CA GLY A 372 -23.38 -40.47 -9.48
C GLY A 372 -23.05 -41.83 -10.14
N GLY A 373 -22.30 -41.82 -11.25
CA GLY A 373 -21.35 -42.88 -11.65
C GLY A 373 -21.83 -44.29 -12.06
N ILE A 374 -21.14 -44.82 -13.09
CA ILE A 374 -20.74 -46.23 -13.30
C ILE A 374 -21.65 -47.18 -14.13
N PHE A 375 -21.17 -47.44 -15.36
CA PHE A 375 -21.14 -48.69 -16.15
C PHE A 375 -22.40 -49.43 -16.69
N THR A 376 -22.46 -49.46 -18.04
CA THR A 376 -22.74 -50.60 -18.96
C THR A 376 -24.13 -51.24 -19.17
N ALA A 377 -24.37 -51.50 -20.47
CA ALA A 377 -25.06 -52.64 -21.09
C ALA A 377 -26.62 -52.76 -21.08
N GLU A 378 -27.17 -52.40 -22.24
CA GLU A 378 -28.15 -53.13 -23.06
C GLU A 378 -29.37 -53.92 -22.50
N TYR A 379 -30.51 -53.65 -23.17
CA TYR A 379 -31.57 -54.56 -23.62
C TYR A 379 -32.78 -54.98 -22.73
N ARG A 380 -33.91 -54.33 -23.05
CA ARG A 380 -35.31 -54.83 -23.19
C ARG A 380 -36.05 -55.53 -22.02
N ARG A 381 -37.11 -54.84 -21.58
CA ARG A 381 -38.52 -55.30 -21.41
C ARG A 381 -38.75 -56.68 -20.72
N SER A 382 -39.29 -56.68 -19.50
CA SER A 382 -40.75 -56.82 -19.22
C SER A 382 -41.10 -57.25 -17.77
N LEU A 383 -42.18 -56.63 -17.26
CA LEU A 383 -43.18 -56.98 -16.23
C LEU A 383 -43.24 -58.44 -15.65
N PRO A 384 -43.90 -58.69 -14.49
CA PRO A 384 -43.70 -58.11 -13.15
C PRO A 384 -43.89 -59.13 -11.96
N ARG A 385 -43.57 -58.67 -10.73
CA ARG A 385 -44.18 -59.05 -9.41
C ARG A 385 -44.04 -60.47 -8.77
N ASN A 386 -43.81 -60.37 -7.44
CA ASN A 386 -43.96 -61.34 -6.32
C ASN A 386 -42.70 -62.18 -6.06
N GLY A 387 -42.06 -62.18 -4.88
CA GLY A 387 -42.56 -62.33 -3.50
C GLY A 387 -42.02 -63.68 -2.98
N ASN A 388 -41.60 -63.94 -1.75
CA ASN A 388 -41.50 -63.26 -0.45
C ASN A 388 -40.80 -64.30 0.50
N THR A 389 -40.36 -63.90 1.69
CA THR A 389 -39.87 -64.75 2.82
C THR A 389 -38.48 -65.41 2.60
N SER A 390 -37.63 -65.65 3.61
CA SER A 390 -37.77 -65.69 5.09
C SER A 390 -36.39 -65.34 5.77
N ASN A 391 -36.07 -65.43 7.08
CA ASN A 391 -36.73 -65.91 8.32
C ASN A 391 -35.98 -65.42 9.59
N LEU A 392 -36.65 -65.38 10.77
CA LEU A 392 -36.17 -65.69 12.17
C LEU A 392 -34.91 -64.97 12.80
N ARG A 393 -34.76 -64.75 14.13
CA ARG A 393 -35.65 -64.55 15.32
C ARG A 393 -34.79 -64.22 16.58
N GLN A 394 -35.37 -63.51 17.58
CA GLN A 394 -35.03 -63.56 19.05
C GLN A 394 -33.66 -62.99 19.54
N ALA A 395 -33.48 -62.46 20.77
CA ALA A 395 -34.37 -62.11 21.90
C ALA A 395 -33.76 -61.08 22.91
N ARG A 396 -34.62 -60.48 23.76
CA ARG A 396 -34.51 -59.91 25.15
C ARG A 396 -33.13 -59.69 25.84
N ALA A 397 -32.96 -58.86 26.89
CA ALA A 397 -33.57 -57.63 27.47
C ALA A 397 -33.12 -57.47 28.97
N VAL A 398 -32.64 -56.30 29.43
CA VAL A 398 -32.44 -55.96 30.88
C VAL A 398 -32.72 -54.46 31.18
N ARG A 399 -33.08 -54.16 32.45
CA ARG A 399 -33.60 -52.91 33.08
C ARG A 399 -32.92 -52.72 34.48
N LEU A 400 -33.09 -51.66 35.31
CA LEU A 400 -33.96 -50.46 35.36
C LEU A 400 -33.37 -49.37 36.32
N SER A 401 -33.30 -48.08 35.93
CA SER A 401 -33.47 -46.90 36.84
C SER A 401 -33.28 -45.58 36.05
N GLY A 402 -34.17 -44.58 36.01
CA GLY A 402 -35.40 -44.28 36.78
C GLY A 402 -35.13 -43.18 37.83
N SER A 403 -35.91 -42.09 37.95
CA SER A 403 -37.16 -41.68 37.27
C SER A 403 -37.64 -40.27 37.71
N ALA A 404 -38.45 -39.58 36.87
CA ALA A 404 -39.50 -38.60 37.25
C ALA A 404 -39.03 -37.22 37.85
N CYS A 405 -39.81 -36.12 37.92
CA CYS A 405 -41.09 -35.72 37.30
C CYS A 405 -41.36 -34.19 37.45
N SER A 406 -42.27 -33.65 36.60
CA SER A 406 -43.30 -32.61 36.89
C SER A 406 -43.00 -31.20 37.44
N GLY A 407 -43.80 -30.23 36.96
CA GLY A 407 -44.21 -28.99 37.67
C GLY A 407 -43.42 -27.73 37.26
N SER A 408 -43.95 -26.74 36.53
CA SER A 408 -45.10 -25.84 36.76
C SER A 408 -44.92 -24.82 37.88
N THR A 409 -45.33 -23.56 37.63
CA THR A 409 -45.49 -22.46 38.61
C THR A 409 -44.22 -21.98 39.34
N CYS A 410 -44.06 -20.71 39.75
CA CYS A 410 -44.79 -19.48 39.44
C CYS A 410 -43.81 -18.30 39.59
N SER A 411 -44.21 -17.12 39.12
CA SER A 411 -43.63 -15.85 39.52
C SER A 411 -43.76 -15.58 41.03
N GLN A 412 -43.03 -14.53 41.47
CA GLN A 412 -43.13 -13.80 42.75
C GLN A 412 -42.15 -14.18 43.87
N MET A 413 -41.10 -13.36 44.00
CA MET A 413 -41.14 -12.34 45.05
C MET A 413 -40.37 -11.09 44.64
N ALA A 414 -41.07 -9.96 44.59
CA ALA A 414 -40.50 -8.64 44.40
C ALA A 414 -40.63 -7.84 45.71
N ARG A 415 -39.88 -6.73 45.78
CA ARG A 415 -40.06 -5.55 46.67
C ARG A 415 -39.44 -5.59 48.08
N ARG A 416 -38.48 -4.67 48.27
CA ARG A 416 -38.14 -3.78 49.41
C ARG A 416 -36.61 -3.79 49.61
N ALA A 417 -35.88 -2.66 49.67
CA ALA A 417 -36.29 -1.26 49.87
C ALA A 417 -35.37 -0.22 49.15
N ARG A 418 -35.85 1.03 49.07
CA ARG A 418 -35.07 2.29 48.96
C ARG A 418 -35.22 3.06 50.31
N PRO A 419 -34.55 4.21 50.60
CA PRO A 419 -33.45 4.91 49.91
C PRO A 419 -32.24 5.22 50.85
N GLY A 420 -31.14 5.83 50.34
CA GLY A 420 -30.23 6.60 51.22
C GLY A 420 -28.78 6.85 50.75
N SER A 421 -28.42 8.13 50.62
CA SER A 421 -27.07 8.74 50.60
C SER A 421 -26.04 8.41 49.51
N LEU A 422 -25.55 9.48 48.86
CA LEU A 422 -24.31 9.51 48.07
C LEU A 422 -23.07 9.32 48.96
N LYS A 423 -22.16 8.44 48.54
CA LYS A 423 -20.69 8.62 48.48
C LYS A 423 -20.13 7.44 47.66
N VAL A 424 -19.72 7.66 46.41
CA VAL A 424 -18.41 8.20 45.96
C VAL A 424 -17.31 7.14 46.05
N LEU A 425 -16.81 6.76 44.86
CA LEU A 425 -15.53 6.15 44.45
C LEU A 425 -14.85 5.08 45.35
N GLU A 426 -14.11 4.18 44.69
CA GLU A 426 -13.29 3.06 45.24
C GLU A 426 -14.01 1.73 45.56
N CYS A 427 -14.28 0.89 44.53
CA CYS A 427 -14.15 -0.57 44.71
C CYS A 427 -14.02 -1.42 43.42
N SER A 428 -14.43 -0.91 42.25
CA SER A 428 -14.64 -1.76 41.05
C SER A 428 -13.37 -2.25 40.31
N LEU A 429 -12.22 -1.59 40.49
CA LEU A 429 -11.01 -1.83 39.67
C LEU A 429 -10.15 -3.04 40.10
N ARG A 430 -10.53 -3.81 41.13
CA ARG A 430 -9.68 -4.91 41.66
C ARG A 430 -10.02 -6.33 41.20
N HIS A 431 -11.01 -6.54 40.32
CA HIS A 431 -11.50 -7.90 40.00
C HIS A 431 -11.25 -8.43 38.57
N TYR A 432 -10.73 -7.63 37.63
CA TYR A 432 -10.43 -8.12 36.27
C TYR A 432 -9.04 -8.78 36.08
N GLY A 433 -8.21 -8.86 37.13
CA GLY A 433 -6.84 -9.38 37.05
C GLY A 433 -6.65 -10.89 37.32
N ARG A 434 -7.70 -11.73 37.35
CA ARG A 434 -7.59 -13.14 37.80
C ARG A 434 -8.22 -14.23 36.93
N ALA A 435 -8.75 -13.91 35.75
CA ALA A 435 -9.44 -14.85 34.87
C ALA A 435 -8.70 -15.17 33.55
N TRP A 436 -7.38 -15.33 33.57
CA TRP A 436 -6.62 -15.96 32.47
C TRP A 436 -5.70 -17.05 33.00
N LYS A 437 -6.19 -18.29 33.00
CA LYS A 437 -5.42 -19.52 33.28
C LYS A 437 -5.75 -20.64 32.29
N GLY A 438 -5.62 -20.33 30.99
CA GLY A 438 -5.26 -21.34 29.98
C GLY A 438 -3.75 -21.60 30.02
N ARG A 439 -3.30 -22.83 29.71
CA ARG A 439 -1.87 -23.20 29.80
C ARG A 439 -1.05 -22.50 28.71
N THR A 440 -0.20 -21.55 29.10
CA THR A 440 0.80 -20.91 28.22
C THR A 440 2.16 -21.62 28.29
N MET A 441 2.86 -21.69 27.17
CA MET A 441 4.31 -21.97 27.14
C MET A 441 5.08 -20.63 27.18
N GLY A 442 5.85 -20.40 28.25
CA GLY A 442 6.98 -19.46 28.22
C GLY A 442 6.75 -17.99 28.62
N ALA A 443 5.73 -17.66 29.41
CA ALA A 443 5.51 -16.27 29.84
C ALA A 443 6.60 -15.76 30.81
N ILE A 444 7.26 -14.64 30.47
CA ILE A 444 8.17 -13.86 31.34
C ILE A 444 7.37 -13.33 32.54
N ARG A 445 7.81 -13.59 33.79
CA ARG A 445 7.10 -13.16 35.01
C ARG A 445 7.89 -12.14 35.81
N THR A 446 9.20 -12.30 35.85
CA THR A 446 10.16 -11.46 36.57
C THR A 446 10.96 -10.64 35.57
N VAL A 447 11.04 -9.32 35.79
CA VAL A 447 11.84 -8.40 34.96
C VAL A 447 12.88 -7.72 35.84
N GLY A 448 14.14 -7.99 35.54
CA GLY A 448 15.28 -7.32 36.13
C GLY A 448 15.61 -6.04 35.37
N VAL A 449 15.85 -4.93 36.05
CA VAL A 449 16.27 -3.67 35.42
C VAL A 449 17.61 -3.25 36.00
N VAL A 450 18.62 -3.13 35.15
CA VAL A 450 20.00 -2.80 35.55
C VAL A 450 20.27 -1.33 35.22
N GLY A 451 20.23 -0.51 36.26
CA GLY A 451 20.46 0.93 36.21
C GLY A 451 19.44 1.69 37.06
N GLY A 452 19.79 2.89 37.52
CA GLY A 452 19.01 3.66 38.51
C GLY A 452 18.67 5.09 38.10
N GLY A 453 18.83 5.42 36.82
CA GLY A 453 18.51 6.73 36.26
C GLY A 453 17.03 6.88 35.87
N ALA A 454 16.75 7.92 35.08
CA ALA A 454 15.40 8.29 34.69
C ALA A 454 14.75 7.23 33.78
N TRP A 455 15.46 6.82 32.73
CA TRP A 455 14.94 5.86 31.75
C TRP A 455 14.79 4.45 32.33
N ASP A 456 15.74 4.08 33.19
CA ASP A 456 15.79 2.83 33.94
C ASP A 456 14.56 2.71 34.85
N THR A 457 14.25 3.78 35.59
CA THR A 457 13.06 3.84 36.45
C THR A 457 11.76 3.84 35.64
N ALA A 458 11.72 4.55 34.51
CA ALA A 458 10.54 4.58 33.63
C ALA A 458 10.21 3.19 33.06
N LEU A 459 11.21 2.45 32.57
CA LEU A 459 11.04 1.08 32.07
C LEU A 459 10.66 0.10 33.20
N ALA A 460 11.18 0.29 34.41
CA ALA A 460 10.77 -0.49 35.57
C ALA A 460 9.29 -0.30 35.93
N LEU A 461 8.77 0.94 35.87
CA LEU A 461 7.35 1.23 36.06
C LEU A 461 6.50 0.62 34.94
N THR A 462 6.93 0.71 33.69
CA THR A 462 6.27 0.07 32.54
C THR A 462 6.11 -1.44 32.72
N ALA A 463 7.18 -2.14 33.12
CA ALA A 463 7.11 -3.58 33.36
C ALA A 463 6.21 -3.93 34.56
N ALA A 464 6.15 -3.08 35.59
CA ALA A 464 5.27 -3.27 36.74
C ALA A 464 3.79 -3.08 36.35
N ARG A 465 3.47 -2.04 35.55
CA ARG A 465 2.13 -1.81 34.96
C ARG A 465 1.70 -2.94 34.03
N ALA A 466 2.65 -3.62 33.37
CA ALA A 466 2.42 -4.83 32.59
C ALA A 466 2.20 -6.10 33.47
N GLY A 467 2.11 -5.96 34.80
CA GLY A 467 1.82 -7.02 35.76
C GLY A 467 3.01 -7.93 36.09
N ARG A 468 4.25 -7.48 35.86
CA ARG A 468 5.47 -8.28 36.12
C ARG A 468 6.05 -7.98 37.50
N GLU A 469 6.73 -8.95 38.10
CA GLU A 469 7.54 -8.72 39.31
C GLU A 469 8.83 -8.00 38.89
N VAL A 470 8.97 -6.73 39.28
CA VAL A 470 10.09 -5.89 38.86
C VAL A 470 11.13 -5.71 39.97
N ARG A 471 12.38 -5.95 39.61
CA ARG A 471 13.56 -5.72 40.47
C ARG A 471 14.48 -4.70 39.81
N LEU A 472 14.75 -3.58 40.48
CA LEU A 472 15.51 -2.45 39.94
C LEU A 472 16.85 -2.30 40.65
N TRP A 473 17.96 -2.52 39.96
CA TRP A 473 19.29 -2.34 40.53
C TRP A 473 19.82 -0.93 40.34
N ALA A 474 20.16 -0.27 41.45
CA ALA A 474 20.86 1.01 41.44
C ALA A 474 22.16 0.92 42.26
N ARG A 475 23.26 1.45 41.69
CA ARG A 475 24.58 1.50 42.35
C ARG A 475 24.57 2.33 43.64
N ASP A 476 23.73 3.36 43.68
CA ASP A 476 23.64 4.30 44.79
C ASP A 476 22.62 3.83 45.83
N THR A 477 23.10 3.55 47.04
CA THR A 477 22.27 3.12 48.18
C THR A 477 21.26 4.19 48.62
N GLU A 478 21.53 5.48 48.40
CA GLU A 478 20.56 6.55 48.67
C GLU A 478 19.38 6.48 47.69
N THR A 479 19.66 6.28 46.40
CA THR A 479 18.62 6.05 45.37
C THR A 479 17.78 4.81 45.70
N VAL A 480 18.41 3.68 46.08
CA VAL A 480 17.69 2.46 46.52
C VAL A 480 16.80 2.75 47.74
N SER A 481 17.31 3.48 48.73
CA SER A 481 16.57 3.83 49.94
C SER A 481 15.38 4.75 49.66
N ASN A 482 15.55 5.77 48.81
CA ASN A 482 14.46 6.66 48.40
C ASN A 482 13.34 5.91 47.69
N ILE A 483 13.70 5.02 46.75
CA ILE A 483 12.71 4.19 46.05
C ILE A 483 11.94 3.29 47.03
N ARG A 484 12.63 2.55 47.90
CA ARG A 484 12.00 1.66 48.90
C ARG A 484 11.11 2.39 49.92
N SER A 485 11.51 3.58 50.37
CA SER A 485 10.85 4.28 51.48
C SER A 485 9.85 5.37 51.05
N ARG A 486 9.99 5.92 49.85
CA ARG A 486 9.18 7.06 49.36
C ARG A 486 8.44 6.77 48.05
N LYS A 487 8.66 5.61 47.40
CA LYS A 487 8.13 5.31 46.05
C LYS A 487 8.48 6.41 45.02
N GLN A 488 9.69 6.95 45.08
CA GLN A 488 10.14 8.06 44.24
C GLN A 488 11.62 7.92 43.91
N ASN A 489 12.02 8.26 42.67
CA ASN A 489 13.41 8.48 42.30
C ASN A 489 13.70 9.99 42.22
N GLN A 490 13.70 10.66 43.38
CA GLN A 490 13.81 12.12 43.50
C GLN A 490 15.02 12.73 42.77
N ARG A 491 16.09 11.95 42.57
CA ARG A 491 17.34 12.38 41.94
C ARG A 491 17.27 12.45 40.41
N TYR A 492 16.50 11.57 39.79
CA TYR A 492 16.46 11.41 38.33
C TYR A 492 15.08 11.61 37.70
N LEU A 493 14.00 11.45 38.48
CA LEU A 493 12.60 11.75 38.11
C LEU A 493 11.95 12.57 39.25
N PRO A 494 12.37 13.82 39.48
CA PRO A 494 11.82 14.65 40.54
C PRO A 494 10.32 14.90 40.32
N GLY A 495 9.52 14.70 41.37
CA GLY A 495 8.07 14.94 41.33
C GLY A 495 7.22 13.81 40.73
N ILE A 496 7.79 12.66 40.38
CA ILE A 496 7.04 11.46 39.98
C ILE A 496 7.00 10.48 41.16
N THR A 497 5.78 10.15 41.62
CA THR A 497 5.52 9.09 42.60
C THR A 497 5.08 7.83 41.87
N PHE A 498 5.60 6.67 42.29
CA PHE A 498 5.33 5.40 41.64
C PHE A 498 3.92 4.92 41.98
N ASP A 499 3.15 4.66 40.93
CA ASP A 499 1.82 4.05 40.95
C ASP A 499 1.88 2.55 41.31
N GLU A 500 2.94 1.87 40.87
CA GLU A 500 3.16 0.44 41.13
C GLU A 500 4.25 0.15 42.18
N ASP A 501 4.24 -1.06 42.75
CA ASP A 501 5.28 -1.56 43.64
C ASP A 501 6.45 -2.18 42.86
N LEU A 502 7.69 -1.77 43.16
CA LEU A 502 8.90 -2.36 42.59
C LEU A 502 10.00 -2.54 43.64
N THR A 503 10.82 -3.58 43.49
CA THR A 503 11.88 -3.92 44.45
C THR A 503 13.21 -3.31 44.02
N ALA A 504 13.59 -2.16 44.58
CA ALA A 504 14.94 -1.63 44.36
C ALA A 504 15.99 -2.43 45.14
N THR A 505 17.20 -2.60 44.60
CA THR A 505 18.33 -3.27 45.24
C THR A 505 19.69 -2.68 44.83
N SER A 506 20.73 -2.93 45.63
CA SER A 506 22.14 -2.63 45.28
C SER A 506 22.93 -3.88 44.89
N SER A 507 22.30 -5.06 44.87
CA SER A 507 22.92 -6.35 44.54
C SER A 507 22.55 -6.82 43.12
N LEU A 508 23.51 -6.95 42.21
CA LEU A 508 23.27 -7.51 40.87
C LEU A 508 22.85 -8.99 40.92
N ARG A 509 23.21 -9.72 41.98
CA ARG A 509 22.83 -11.13 42.17
C ARG A 509 21.31 -11.32 42.33
N GLU A 510 20.60 -10.30 42.84
CA GLU A 510 19.12 -10.32 42.98
C GLU A 510 18.38 -10.02 41.66
N ILE A 511 19.11 -9.62 40.62
CA ILE A 511 18.60 -9.33 39.26
C ILE A 511 18.87 -10.49 38.30
N ALA A 512 20.02 -11.15 38.46
CA ALA A 512 20.55 -12.07 37.46
C ALA A 512 19.68 -13.30 37.18
N ASP A 513 18.81 -13.71 38.12
CA ASP A 513 17.90 -14.85 37.98
C ASP A 513 16.56 -14.51 37.32
N ALA A 514 16.32 -13.25 36.94
CA ALA A 514 15.08 -12.80 36.30
C ALA A 514 14.86 -13.44 34.92
N ASP A 515 13.58 -13.61 34.54
CA ASP A 515 13.16 -14.20 33.27
C ASP A 515 13.55 -13.34 32.05
N ALA A 516 13.75 -12.02 32.24
CA ALA A 516 14.36 -11.10 31.30
C ALA A 516 15.06 -9.94 32.03
N ILE A 517 16.10 -9.37 31.44
CA ILE A 517 16.86 -8.25 32.02
C ILE A 517 16.88 -7.06 31.06
N LEU A 518 16.43 -5.89 31.50
CA LEU A 518 16.59 -4.62 30.81
C LEU A 518 17.92 -3.97 31.25
N LEU A 519 18.88 -3.85 30.34
CA LEU A 519 20.17 -3.21 30.57
C LEU A 519 20.12 -1.78 30.00
N VAL A 520 19.94 -0.80 30.90
CA VAL A 520 19.57 0.58 30.55
C VAL A 520 20.75 1.55 30.67
N THR A 521 21.88 1.08 31.20
CA THR A 521 23.06 1.90 31.48
C THR A 521 23.77 2.42 30.22
N PRO A 522 24.37 3.63 30.24
CA PRO A 522 25.03 4.25 29.08
C PRO A 522 26.04 3.34 28.37
N ALA A 523 26.15 3.49 27.05
CA ALA A 523 26.92 2.62 26.15
C ALA A 523 28.36 2.33 26.63
N GLN A 524 29.05 3.33 27.20
CA GLN A 524 30.43 3.20 27.67
C GLN A 524 30.58 2.41 28.98
N THR A 525 29.49 2.11 29.68
CA THR A 525 29.48 1.33 30.94
C THR A 525 28.95 -0.10 30.76
N THR A 526 28.26 -0.38 29.65
CA THR A 526 27.63 -1.65 29.31
C THR A 526 28.55 -2.86 29.50
N ARG A 527 29.78 -2.83 28.95
CA ARG A 527 30.73 -3.95 29.06
C ARG A 527 31.04 -4.32 30.51
N SER A 528 31.38 -3.34 31.35
CA SER A 528 31.70 -3.57 32.76
C SER A 528 30.54 -4.18 33.57
N LEU A 529 29.30 -3.86 33.20
CA LEU A 529 28.11 -4.39 33.87
C LEU A 529 27.74 -5.78 33.37
N LEU A 530 27.94 -6.07 32.09
CA LEU A 530 27.82 -7.43 31.54
C LEU A 530 28.85 -8.36 32.18
N ALA A 531 30.10 -7.91 32.37
CA ALA A 531 31.12 -8.66 33.11
C ALA A 531 30.71 -8.90 34.58
N ALA A 532 30.19 -7.88 35.29
CA ALA A 532 29.69 -8.04 36.65
C ALA A 532 28.46 -8.98 36.74
N LEU A 533 27.59 -9.00 35.72
CA LEU A 533 26.49 -9.96 35.61
C LEU A 533 27.01 -11.38 35.36
N LYS A 534 28.06 -11.55 34.53
CA LYS A 534 28.73 -12.83 34.26
C LYS A 534 29.25 -13.47 35.55
N GLU A 535 29.86 -12.68 36.44
CA GLU A 535 30.35 -13.13 37.75
C GLU A 535 29.25 -13.66 38.70
N THR A 536 27.96 -13.37 38.43
CA THR A 536 26.85 -13.95 39.21
C THR A 536 26.56 -15.41 38.86
N GLY A 537 26.91 -15.83 37.63
CA GLY A 537 26.73 -17.21 37.14
C GLY A 537 25.28 -17.64 36.82
N THR A 538 24.31 -16.72 36.83
CA THR A 538 22.88 -17.08 36.83
C THR A 538 21.98 -16.43 35.76
N VAL A 539 22.53 -15.69 34.79
CA VAL A 539 21.73 -15.06 33.71
C VAL A 539 21.01 -16.13 32.87
N ARG A 540 19.67 -16.15 32.94
CA ARG A 540 18.81 -17.16 32.28
C ARG A 540 17.99 -16.63 31.10
N GLY A 541 17.57 -15.37 31.16
CA GLY A 541 16.71 -14.73 30.18
C GLY A 541 17.45 -13.90 29.13
N PRO A 542 16.74 -13.39 28.10
CA PRO A 542 17.28 -12.40 27.19
C PRO A 542 17.68 -11.11 27.93
N VAL A 543 18.74 -10.46 27.43
CA VAL A 543 19.20 -9.16 27.93
C VAL A 543 18.86 -8.09 26.89
N VAL A 544 17.93 -7.20 27.24
CA VAL A 544 17.46 -6.11 26.37
C VAL A 544 18.34 -4.88 26.55
N LEU A 545 18.97 -4.46 25.47
CA LEU A 545 19.80 -3.26 25.40
C LEU A 545 18.90 -2.04 25.18
N CYS A 546 18.71 -1.24 26.23
CA CYS A 546 17.86 -0.03 26.18
C CYS A 546 18.67 1.26 26.02
N ALA A 547 20.00 1.17 26.01
CA ALA A 547 20.93 2.27 25.77
C ALA A 547 21.18 2.49 24.27
N LYS A 548 21.23 3.76 23.85
CA LYS A 548 21.21 4.18 22.43
C LYS A 548 22.55 4.81 22.01
N GLY A 549 23.57 3.97 21.78
CA GLY A 549 24.92 4.42 21.43
C GLY A 549 25.90 3.29 21.09
N ILE A 550 27.16 3.64 20.81
CA ILE A 550 28.24 2.72 20.39
C ILE A 550 29.42 2.80 21.38
N GLU A 551 30.08 1.69 21.70
CA GLU A 551 31.24 1.69 22.62
C GLU A 551 32.46 2.35 21.95
N GLN A 552 33.01 3.37 22.60
CA GLN A 552 34.07 4.23 22.05
C GLN A 552 35.41 3.49 21.91
N THR A 553 35.75 2.62 22.85
CA THR A 553 37.06 1.93 22.90
C THR A 553 37.20 0.87 21.82
N SER A 554 36.12 0.15 21.49
CA SER A 554 36.11 -0.93 20.51
C SER A 554 35.48 -0.56 19.17
N GLY A 555 34.67 0.50 19.12
CA GLY A 555 33.83 0.85 17.97
C GLY A 555 32.66 -0.12 17.74
N LYS A 556 32.37 -1.03 18.69
CA LYS A 556 31.36 -2.09 18.53
C LYS A 556 29.98 -1.67 19.00
N LEU A 557 28.96 -2.17 18.31
CA LEU A 557 27.56 -2.10 18.73
C LEU A 557 27.34 -2.93 20.00
N LEU A 558 26.38 -2.51 20.83
CA LEU A 558 26.16 -3.09 22.15
C LEU A 558 25.75 -4.57 22.11
N SER A 559 25.04 -5.02 21.06
CA SER A 559 24.72 -6.45 20.90
C SER A 559 25.97 -7.32 20.71
N ARG A 560 27.01 -6.81 20.06
CA ARG A 560 28.30 -7.54 19.92
C ARG A 560 29.03 -7.63 21.25
N ILE A 561 28.98 -6.58 22.07
CA ILE A 561 29.54 -6.57 23.44
C ILE A 561 28.80 -7.59 24.32
N LEU A 562 27.47 -7.63 24.24
CA LEU A 562 26.65 -8.61 24.94
C LEU A 562 27.06 -10.04 24.57
N SER A 563 27.21 -10.35 23.27
CA SER A 563 27.66 -11.68 22.82
C SER A 563 29.09 -12.03 23.24
N GLU A 564 29.98 -11.05 23.40
CA GLU A 564 31.36 -11.25 23.90
C GLU A 564 31.39 -11.56 25.40
N GLU A 565 30.67 -10.77 26.20
CA GLU A 565 30.70 -10.89 27.66
C GLU A 565 29.81 -12.03 28.16
N LEU A 566 28.64 -12.25 27.55
CA LEU A 566 27.67 -13.31 27.91
C LEU A 566 27.34 -14.21 26.69
N PRO A 567 28.27 -15.07 26.24
CA PRO A 567 27.98 -16.01 25.16
C PRO A 567 26.79 -16.92 25.49
N GLY A 568 25.83 -17.03 24.56
CA GLY A 568 24.61 -17.83 24.72
C GLY A 568 23.41 -17.07 25.30
N VAL A 569 23.57 -15.81 25.73
CA VAL A 569 22.44 -14.94 26.08
C VAL A 569 21.90 -14.26 24.82
N GLU A 570 20.59 -14.34 24.58
CA GLU A 570 19.96 -13.71 23.41
C GLU A 570 19.89 -12.17 23.61
N PRO A 571 20.40 -11.36 22.65
CA PRO A 571 20.28 -9.91 22.71
C PRO A 571 18.86 -9.48 22.33
N GLY A 572 18.25 -8.67 23.21
CA GLY A 572 17.15 -7.79 22.84
C GLY A 572 17.64 -6.35 22.65
N VAL A 573 16.85 -5.52 21.99
CA VAL A 573 17.07 -4.07 21.82
C VAL A 573 15.74 -3.35 21.99
N LEU A 574 15.71 -2.25 22.72
CA LEU A 574 14.54 -1.37 22.81
C LEU A 574 14.90 0.01 22.26
N SER A 575 14.24 0.41 21.17
CA SER A 575 14.43 1.71 20.53
C SER A 575 13.11 2.30 20.04
N GLY A 576 13.03 3.61 19.83
CA GLY A 576 11.78 4.30 19.52
C GLY A 576 11.57 5.61 20.30
N PRO A 577 10.61 6.45 19.87
CA PRO A 577 10.32 7.76 20.45
C PRO A 577 9.81 7.61 21.89
N SER A 578 10.67 7.91 22.86
CA SER A 578 10.40 7.62 24.28
C SER A 578 11.22 8.53 25.22
N PHE A 579 10.63 9.62 25.70
CA PHE A 579 11.21 10.38 26.81
C PHE A 579 10.89 9.70 28.15
N ALA A 580 11.85 9.75 29.06
CA ALA A 580 11.74 9.05 30.35
C ALA A 580 10.67 9.63 31.27
N ASP A 581 10.44 10.94 31.21
CA ASP A 581 9.40 11.61 32.00
C ASP A 581 7.99 11.19 31.54
N ASP A 582 7.74 11.21 30.23
CA ASP A 582 6.47 10.78 29.61
C ASP A 582 6.13 9.32 29.96
N VAL A 583 7.09 8.40 29.79
CA VAL A 583 6.90 6.97 30.12
C VAL A 583 6.71 6.77 31.62
N ALA A 584 7.47 7.48 32.47
CA ALA A 584 7.31 7.39 33.92
C ALA A 584 5.94 7.92 34.38
N ARG A 585 5.37 8.94 33.72
CA ARG A 585 4.01 9.44 33.96
C ARG A 585 2.91 8.54 33.41
N GLY A 586 3.23 7.57 32.56
CA GLY A 586 2.25 6.72 31.89
C GLY A 586 1.53 7.45 30.74
N LEU A 587 2.22 8.36 30.04
CA LEU A 587 1.73 8.93 28.80
C LEU A 587 1.91 7.95 27.62
N PRO A 588 1.01 7.96 26.61
CA PRO A 588 1.08 7.06 25.47
C PRO A 588 2.44 7.07 24.78
N THR A 589 3.12 5.93 24.75
CA THR A 589 4.46 5.78 24.17
C THR A 589 4.52 4.52 23.30
N ALA A 590 5.04 4.64 22.08
CA ALA A 590 5.25 3.54 21.15
C ALA A 590 6.74 3.29 20.89
N VAL A 591 7.18 2.03 20.97
CA VAL A 591 8.60 1.64 20.74
C VAL A 591 8.69 0.36 19.93
N THR A 592 9.84 0.12 19.30
CA THR A 592 10.23 -1.19 18.79
C THR A 592 10.97 -1.96 19.88
N VAL A 593 10.67 -3.26 20.00
CA VAL A 593 11.49 -4.23 20.73
C VAL A 593 11.98 -5.27 19.72
N ALA A 594 13.28 -5.25 19.44
CA ALA A 594 13.92 -6.18 18.51
C ALA A 594 14.64 -7.30 19.27
N ALA A 595 14.61 -8.53 18.77
CA ALA A 595 15.42 -9.66 19.27
C ALA A 595 15.76 -10.59 18.10
N ASN A 596 16.80 -11.42 18.23
CA ASN A 596 17.21 -12.31 17.13
C ASN A 596 16.13 -13.34 16.73
N SER A 597 15.15 -13.62 17.60
CA SER A 597 13.99 -14.44 17.28
C SER A 597 12.67 -13.71 17.52
N ALA A 598 11.70 -13.91 16.60
CA ALA A 598 10.36 -13.35 16.72
C ALA A 598 9.66 -13.78 18.03
N LYS A 599 9.92 -15.01 18.50
CA LYS A 599 9.41 -15.53 19.78
C LYS A 599 9.89 -14.69 20.97
N THR A 600 11.19 -14.39 21.04
CA THR A 600 11.75 -13.58 22.12
C THR A 600 11.31 -12.13 22.01
N ALA A 601 11.26 -11.56 20.79
CA ALA A 601 10.73 -10.21 20.57
C ALA A 601 9.28 -10.06 21.05
N LEU A 602 8.39 -11.00 20.67
CA LEU A 602 6.99 -11.01 21.13
C LEU A 602 6.87 -11.22 22.65
N SER A 603 7.67 -12.13 23.23
CA SER A 603 7.67 -12.36 24.68
C SER A 603 8.09 -11.10 25.47
N LEU A 604 9.08 -10.36 24.95
CA LEU A 604 9.52 -9.09 25.51
C LEU A 604 8.48 -7.97 25.31
N CYS A 605 7.77 -7.95 24.17
CA CYS A 605 6.62 -7.07 23.99
C CYS A 605 5.53 -7.34 25.03
N GLU A 606 5.12 -8.59 25.23
CA GLU A 606 4.15 -8.97 26.26
C GLU A 606 4.63 -8.59 27.68
N ALA A 607 5.93 -8.65 27.95
CA ALA A 607 6.51 -8.29 29.24
C ALA A 607 6.50 -6.78 29.54
N LEU A 608 6.38 -5.93 28.50
CA LEU A 608 6.42 -4.46 28.61
C LEU A 608 5.13 -3.76 28.20
N GLN A 609 4.21 -4.45 27.51
CA GLN A 609 2.96 -3.86 27.05
C GLN A 609 2.05 -3.50 28.23
N SER A 610 1.58 -2.25 28.24
CA SER A 610 0.57 -1.75 29.17
C SER A 610 -0.40 -0.84 28.42
N THR A 611 -1.38 -0.26 29.12
CA THR A 611 -2.33 0.71 28.55
C THR A 611 -1.67 2.00 28.04
N CYS A 612 -0.46 2.33 28.52
CA CYS A 612 0.29 3.52 28.13
C CYS A 612 1.57 3.24 27.34
N PHE A 613 2.01 1.97 27.25
CA PHE A 613 3.27 1.61 26.59
C PHE A 613 3.03 0.49 25.57
N ARG A 614 3.25 0.81 24.28
CA ARG A 614 2.99 -0.09 23.15
C ARG A 614 4.29 -0.51 22.46
N PRO A 615 4.85 -1.68 22.81
CA PRO A 615 6.00 -2.24 22.11
C PRO A 615 5.56 -3.00 20.84
N TYR A 616 6.31 -2.83 19.76
CA TYR A 616 6.16 -3.54 18.48
C TYR A 616 7.36 -4.47 18.27
N ALA A 617 7.09 -5.76 17.99
CA ALA A 617 8.15 -6.74 17.80
C ALA A 617 8.87 -6.54 16.46
N SER A 618 10.20 -6.69 16.46
CA SER A 618 11.02 -6.80 15.24
C SER A 618 12.06 -7.91 15.42
N ILE A 619 12.58 -8.44 14.31
CA ILE A 619 13.75 -9.33 14.31
C ILE A 619 15.07 -8.60 14.01
N ASP A 620 15.00 -7.33 13.62
CA ASP A 620 16.17 -6.53 13.25
C ASP A 620 16.80 -5.81 14.46
N VAL A 621 17.56 -6.59 15.22
CA VAL A 621 18.43 -6.11 16.32
C VAL A 621 19.46 -5.08 15.85
N LEU A 622 19.83 -5.09 14.57
CA LEU A 622 20.86 -4.21 14.01
C LEU A 622 20.29 -2.83 13.69
N GLY A 623 19.22 -2.75 12.91
CA GLY A 623 18.51 -1.51 12.58
C GLY A 623 17.97 -0.79 13.80
N ALA A 624 17.45 -1.53 14.79
CA ALA A 624 16.98 -0.94 16.05
C ALA A 624 18.12 -0.21 16.81
N GLN A 625 19.33 -0.78 16.81
CA GLN A 625 20.51 -0.15 17.41
C GLN A 625 21.05 1.01 16.57
N ILE A 626 21.19 0.84 15.26
CA ILE A 626 21.75 1.86 14.36
C ILE A 626 20.84 3.09 14.34
N GLY A 627 19.53 2.90 14.19
CA GLY A 627 18.54 3.97 14.26
C GLY A 627 18.65 4.76 15.55
N GLY A 628 18.61 4.07 16.70
CA GLY A 628 18.74 4.67 18.02
C GLY A 628 20.07 5.39 18.28
N ALA A 629 21.18 4.88 17.74
CA ALA A 629 22.52 5.43 17.97
C ALA A 629 22.86 6.63 17.06
N LEU A 630 22.51 6.56 15.76
CA LEU A 630 22.84 7.60 14.78
C LEU A 630 21.92 8.82 14.90
N LYS A 631 20.65 8.65 15.28
CA LYS A 631 19.73 9.78 15.53
C LYS A 631 20.26 10.79 16.55
N ASN A 632 21.10 10.35 17.49
CA ASN A 632 21.74 11.23 18.47
C ASN A 632 22.80 12.16 17.85
N VAL A 633 23.47 11.75 16.76
CA VAL A 633 24.41 12.59 15.99
C VAL A 633 23.62 13.67 15.25
N LEU A 634 22.55 13.25 14.56
CA LEU A 634 21.68 14.13 13.77
C LEU A 634 20.94 15.16 14.64
N ALA A 635 20.60 14.80 15.88
CA ALA A 635 20.01 15.72 16.84
C ALA A 635 20.96 16.84 17.26
N ILE A 636 22.29 16.60 17.35
CA ILE A 636 23.28 17.67 17.56
C ILE A 636 23.27 18.63 16.37
N ALA A 637 23.24 18.10 15.14
CA ALA A 637 23.17 18.91 13.92
C ALA A 637 21.90 19.78 13.89
N CYS A 638 20.74 19.20 14.20
CA CYS A 638 19.46 19.92 14.24
C CYS A 638 19.43 20.98 15.34
N GLY A 639 19.99 20.66 16.51
CA GLY A 639 20.19 21.63 17.59
C GLY A 639 21.04 22.82 17.15
N ALA A 640 22.14 22.59 16.45
CA ALA A 640 23.02 23.65 15.98
C ALA A 640 22.36 24.59 14.95
N VAL A 641 21.57 24.03 14.03
CA VAL A 641 20.76 24.81 13.07
C VAL A 641 19.71 25.69 13.78
N VAL A 642 19.08 25.18 14.84
CA VAL A 642 18.10 25.95 15.65
C VAL A 642 18.80 27.00 16.52
N GLY A 643 19.94 26.67 17.13
CA GLY A 643 20.74 27.62 17.93
C GLY A 643 21.27 28.78 17.09
N ARG A 644 21.65 28.51 15.84
CA ARG A 644 22.06 29.51 14.85
C ARG A 644 20.88 30.30 14.25
N LYS A 645 19.64 29.93 14.59
CA LYS A 645 18.38 30.58 14.20
C LYS A 645 18.09 30.56 12.69
N LEU A 646 18.45 29.48 12.01
CA LEU A 646 18.27 29.33 10.55
C LEU A 646 16.84 28.96 10.11
N GLY A 647 15.90 28.85 11.05
CA GLY A 647 14.48 28.60 10.78
C GLY A 647 14.10 27.12 10.62
N ALA A 648 12.80 26.85 10.68
CA ALA A 648 12.24 25.49 10.65
C ALA A 648 12.53 24.74 9.34
N SER A 649 12.58 25.44 8.21
CA SER A 649 12.90 24.83 6.90
C SER A 649 14.29 24.20 6.86
N ALA A 650 15.28 24.84 7.49
CA ALA A 650 16.64 24.30 7.60
C ALA A 650 16.68 23.06 8.52
N GLN A 651 15.95 23.08 9.63
CA GLN A 651 15.82 21.94 10.55
C GLN A 651 15.12 20.74 9.88
N ALA A 652 14.05 20.99 9.12
CA ALA A 652 13.33 19.97 8.37
C ALA A 652 14.20 19.35 7.26
N ALA A 653 14.86 20.19 6.46
CA ALA A 653 15.80 19.74 5.43
C ALA A 653 16.94 18.91 6.02
N LEU A 654 17.53 19.35 7.13
CA LEU A 654 18.60 18.61 7.81
C LEU A 654 18.10 17.29 8.41
N THR A 655 16.88 17.25 8.95
CA THR A 655 16.27 16.00 9.45
C THR A 655 16.07 15.00 8.31
N ALA A 656 15.55 15.43 7.16
CA ALA A 656 15.35 14.57 5.99
C ALA A 656 16.67 14.11 5.34
N ARG A 657 17.68 14.99 5.27
CA ARG A 657 19.01 14.63 4.74
C ARG A 657 19.80 13.75 5.70
N GLY A 658 19.71 14.01 7.00
CA GLY A 658 20.28 13.18 8.06
C GLY A 658 19.64 11.79 8.09
N PHE A 659 18.32 11.70 7.94
CA PHE A 659 17.64 10.41 7.79
C PHE A 659 18.18 9.62 6.60
N ALA A 660 18.40 10.27 5.44
CA ALA A 660 19.00 9.60 4.29
C ALA A 660 20.45 9.11 4.54
N GLU A 661 21.26 9.81 5.34
CA GLU A 661 22.57 9.30 5.78
C GLU A 661 22.45 8.09 6.71
N LEU A 662 21.56 8.17 7.69
CA LEU A 662 21.27 7.09 8.64
C LEU A 662 20.79 5.83 7.91
N THR A 663 19.89 5.97 6.93
CA THR A 663 19.40 4.84 6.12
C THR A 663 20.51 4.25 5.25
N ARG A 664 21.28 5.06 4.51
CA ARG A 664 22.39 4.53 3.70
C ARG A 664 23.42 3.79 4.53
N LEU A 665 23.86 4.36 5.67
CA LEU A 665 24.83 3.72 6.54
C LEU A 665 24.24 2.46 7.21
N GLY A 666 22.97 2.51 7.64
CA GLY A 666 22.28 1.38 8.24
C GLY A 666 22.13 0.20 7.28
N THR A 667 21.61 0.44 6.07
CA THR A 667 21.46 -0.60 5.04
C THR A 667 22.83 -1.15 4.60
N ALA A 668 23.85 -0.30 4.43
CA ALA A 668 25.21 -0.77 4.12
C ALA A 668 25.85 -1.62 5.24
N MET A 669 25.38 -1.48 6.49
CA MET A 669 25.76 -2.33 7.61
C MET A 669 24.92 -3.62 7.73
N GLY A 670 23.81 -3.73 6.99
CA GLY A 670 22.89 -4.88 6.99
C GLY A 670 21.58 -4.69 7.77
N ALA A 671 21.19 -3.46 8.12
CA ALA A 671 19.88 -3.19 8.74
C ALA A 671 18.73 -3.16 7.72
N GLN A 672 17.54 -3.58 8.14
CA GLN A 672 16.33 -3.56 7.34
C GLN A 672 15.79 -2.12 7.19
N SER A 673 15.36 -1.77 5.97
CA SER A 673 14.86 -0.43 5.65
C SER A 673 13.61 -0.08 6.48
N GLU A 674 12.76 -1.08 6.71
CA GLU A 674 11.51 -1.04 7.46
C GLU A 674 11.73 -0.67 8.94
N THR A 675 12.80 -1.18 9.55
CA THR A 675 13.16 -0.85 10.94
C THR A 675 13.70 0.58 11.06
N LEU A 676 14.37 1.08 10.01
CA LEU A 676 14.89 2.44 9.95
C LEU A 676 13.79 3.46 9.60
N THR A 677 12.84 3.15 8.72
CA THR A 677 11.67 4.00 8.42
C THR A 677 10.61 3.96 9.53
N GLY A 678 10.58 2.91 10.34
CA GLY A 678 9.69 2.77 11.49
C GLY A 678 10.10 3.56 12.75
N LEU A 679 9.53 3.15 13.88
CA LEU A 679 9.70 3.83 15.18
C LEU A 679 11.17 3.97 15.62
N SER A 680 12.01 2.96 15.37
CA SER A 680 13.41 2.93 15.84
C SER A 680 14.36 3.89 15.13
N GLY A 681 14.06 4.26 13.88
CA GLY A 681 14.84 5.22 13.10
C GLY A 681 14.10 6.54 12.98
N LEU A 682 13.25 6.69 11.96
CA LEU A 682 12.56 7.94 11.65
C LEU A 682 11.72 8.48 12.82
N GLY A 683 10.95 7.62 13.50
CA GLY A 683 10.10 8.04 14.63
C GLY A 683 10.91 8.65 15.79
N ASP A 684 11.93 7.92 16.26
CA ASP A 684 12.81 8.40 17.33
C ASP A 684 13.69 9.58 16.87
N LEU A 685 14.07 9.64 15.60
CA LEU A 685 14.79 10.77 14.99
C LEU A 685 13.97 12.07 15.06
N VAL A 686 12.72 12.04 14.59
CA VAL A 686 11.83 13.22 14.58
C VAL A 686 11.64 13.77 15.99
N LEU A 687 11.36 12.91 16.99
CA LEU A 687 11.23 13.32 18.39
C LEU A 687 12.54 13.93 18.94
N THR A 688 13.69 13.34 18.61
CA THR A 688 15.00 13.74 19.17
C THR A 688 15.56 15.00 18.50
N CYS A 689 15.22 15.26 17.25
CA CYS A 689 15.64 16.44 16.47
C CYS A 689 14.73 17.66 16.63
N SER A 690 13.62 17.56 17.38
CA SER A 690 12.63 18.63 17.55
C SER A 690 12.48 19.16 18.99
N SER A 691 13.10 18.51 19.98
CA SER A 691 12.84 18.77 21.40
C SER A 691 14.11 19.08 22.21
N THR A 692 14.06 20.14 23.01
CA THR A 692 15.08 20.50 24.01
C THR A 692 15.15 19.55 25.20
N GLN A 693 14.23 18.59 25.33
CA GLN A 693 14.38 17.48 26.29
C GLN A 693 15.52 16.52 25.87
N SER A 694 15.88 16.51 24.57
CA SER A 694 17.03 15.77 24.06
C SER A 694 18.34 16.46 24.47
N ARG A 695 19.13 15.77 25.30
CA ARG A 695 20.50 16.23 25.68
C ARG A 695 21.40 16.47 24.47
N ASN A 696 21.20 15.72 23.38
CA ASN A 696 21.96 15.88 22.14
C ASN A 696 21.52 17.15 21.40
N PHE A 697 20.21 17.40 21.30
CA PHE A 697 19.68 18.64 20.71
C PHE A 697 20.11 19.87 21.50
N SER A 698 20.00 19.86 22.84
CA SER A 698 20.45 20.96 23.68
C SER A 698 21.97 21.18 23.67
N PHE A 699 22.78 20.13 23.45
CA PHE A 699 24.21 20.30 23.21
C PHE A 699 24.45 20.99 21.85
N GLY A 700 23.76 20.53 20.80
CA GLY A 700 23.77 21.18 19.49
C GLY A 700 23.35 22.64 19.53
N LEU A 701 22.29 22.97 20.29
CA LEU A 701 21.79 24.35 20.46
C LEU A 701 22.91 25.29 20.89
N ARG A 702 23.74 24.88 21.86
CA ARG A 702 24.87 25.69 22.35
C ARG A 702 26.00 25.82 21.33
N LEU A 703 26.25 24.80 20.50
CA LEU A 703 27.17 24.93 19.36
C LEU A 703 26.62 25.95 18.34
N GLY A 704 25.31 25.96 18.09
CA GLY A 704 24.64 26.92 17.22
C GLY A 704 24.64 28.36 17.76
N GLU A 705 24.64 28.53 19.08
CA GLU A 705 24.83 29.82 19.77
C GLU A 705 26.27 30.37 19.65
N GLY A 706 27.22 29.58 19.13
CA GLY A 706 28.60 29.98 18.88
C GLY A 706 29.64 29.51 19.91
N PHE A 707 29.25 28.68 20.88
CA PHE A 707 30.22 28.04 21.79
C PHE A 707 30.97 26.90 21.10
N MET A 708 32.27 26.77 21.38
CA MET A 708 33.06 25.64 20.88
C MET A 708 32.90 24.40 21.76
N ALA A 709 33.08 23.20 21.19
CA ALA A 709 32.88 21.95 21.93
C ALA A 709 33.85 21.83 23.11
N SER A 710 35.11 22.25 22.93
CA SER A 710 36.11 22.30 24.00
C SER A 710 35.74 23.23 25.17
N GLU A 711 35.07 24.35 24.91
CA GLU A 711 34.57 25.27 25.94
C GLU A 711 33.42 24.65 26.74
N LEU A 712 32.47 24.00 26.05
CA LEU A 712 31.33 23.34 26.67
C LEU A 712 31.76 22.20 27.61
N ILE A 713 32.80 21.45 27.22
CA ILE A 713 33.41 20.39 28.03
C ILE A 713 34.14 21.00 29.23
N SER A 714 34.95 22.03 29.00
CA SER A 714 35.79 22.67 30.03
C SER A 714 34.96 23.37 31.12
N ALA A 715 33.75 23.85 30.78
CA ALA A 715 32.77 24.40 31.72
C ALA A 715 32.09 23.34 32.62
N GLY A 716 32.59 22.10 32.66
CA GLY A 716 32.03 20.98 33.43
C GLY A 716 30.85 20.27 32.74
N GLY A 717 30.59 20.59 31.47
CA GLY A 717 29.58 19.91 30.66
C GLY A 717 29.98 18.47 30.35
N LYS A 718 29.08 17.52 30.63
CA LYS A 718 29.26 16.14 30.15
C LYS A 718 28.90 16.07 28.67
N LEU A 719 29.80 15.51 27.87
CA LEU A 719 29.53 15.18 26.46
C LEU A 719 28.25 14.33 26.33
N ALA A 720 27.41 14.71 25.37
CA ALA A 720 26.21 13.95 25.04
C ALA A 720 26.57 12.68 24.24
N GLU A 721 25.76 11.63 24.30
CA GLU A 721 26.09 10.33 23.69
C GLU A 721 26.29 10.43 22.16
N GLY A 722 25.55 11.32 21.49
CA GLY A 722 25.69 11.59 20.06
C GLY A 722 27.08 12.10 19.68
N ALA A 723 27.79 12.78 20.58
CA ALA A 723 29.12 13.29 20.29
C ALA A 723 30.16 12.17 20.17
N TYR A 724 30.00 11.10 20.95
CA TYR A 724 30.80 9.89 20.81
C TYR A 724 30.37 9.06 19.59
N SER A 725 29.06 8.95 19.33
CA SER A 725 28.53 8.26 18.16
C SER A 725 29.03 8.87 16.84
N ALA A 726 29.21 10.18 16.75
CA ALA A 726 29.65 10.88 15.53
C ALA A 726 30.98 10.32 14.98
N ARG A 727 32.00 10.20 15.84
CA ARG A 727 33.32 9.66 15.49
C ARG A 727 33.24 8.23 14.96
N VAL A 728 32.36 7.41 15.53
CA VAL A 728 32.22 6.01 15.15
C VAL A 728 31.39 5.87 13.88
N ALA A 729 30.36 6.72 13.68
CA ALA A 729 29.60 6.80 12.45
C ALA A 729 30.48 7.10 11.23
N VAL A 730 31.39 8.08 11.33
CA VAL A 730 32.35 8.41 10.25
C VAL A 730 33.27 7.22 9.94
N LYS A 731 33.81 6.55 10.96
CA LYS A 731 34.66 5.35 10.77
C LYS A 731 33.91 4.17 10.13
N LEU A 732 32.65 3.96 10.51
CA LEU A 732 31.79 2.94 9.92
C LEU A 732 31.47 3.30 8.46
N ALA A 733 31.14 4.55 8.18
CA ALA A 733 30.87 5.01 6.83
C ALA A 733 32.08 4.88 5.90
N GLN A 734 33.28 5.25 6.37
CA GLN A 734 34.54 5.01 5.64
C GLN A 734 34.80 3.53 5.37
N LYS A 735 34.49 2.63 6.33
CA LYS A 735 34.64 1.19 6.15
C LYS A 735 33.67 0.62 5.10
N HIS A 736 32.49 1.24 4.94
CA HIS A 736 31.43 0.79 4.04
C HIS A 736 31.30 1.64 2.75
N ASP A 737 32.26 2.54 2.48
CA ASP A 737 32.29 3.48 1.34
C ASP A 737 31.01 4.34 1.17
N ILE A 738 30.46 4.82 2.30
CA ILE A 738 29.25 5.66 2.32
C ILE A 738 29.60 7.12 2.66
N GLU A 739 29.14 8.07 1.84
CA GLU A 739 29.17 9.50 2.22
C GLU A 739 28.20 9.80 3.37
N VAL A 740 28.71 10.34 4.48
CA VAL A 740 27.91 10.82 5.64
C VAL A 740 28.27 12.27 6.03
N PRO A 741 28.09 13.26 5.14
CA PRO A 741 28.62 14.61 5.32
C PRO A 741 28.07 15.35 6.54
N ILE A 742 26.82 15.11 6.96
CA ILE A 742 26.28 15.70 8.20
C ILE A 742 26.99 15.07 9.41
N CYS A 743 27.20 13.75 9.40
CA CYS A 743 27.92 13.06 10.49
C CYS A 743 29.40 13.46 10.55
N GLU A 744 30.06 13.65 9.39
CA GLU A 744 31.42 14.18 9.27
C GLU A 744 31.53 15.60 9.83
N THR A 745 30.61 16.48 9.43
CA THR A 745 30.58 17.87 9.90
C THR A 745 30.35 17.95 11.41
N VAL A 746 29.42 17.17 11.95
CA VAL A 746 29.20 17.09 13.41
C VAL A 746 30.46 16.56 14.12
N ALA A 747 31.13 15.55 13.59
CA ALA A 747 32.39 15.07 14.15
C ALA A 747 33.49 16.16 14.14
N GLN A 748 33.60 16.94 13.06
CA GLN A 748 34.56 18.06 12.97
C GLN A 748 34.24 19.20 13.96
N MET A 749 32.96 19.53 14.17
CA MET A 749 32.53 20.51 15.18
C MET A 749 32.88 20.09 16.61
N ILE A 750 32.99 18.78 16.88
CA ILE A 750 33.30 18.22 18.20
C ILE A 750 34.82 17.99 18.40
N ASP A 751 35.51 17.54 17.35
CA ASP A 751 36.89 17.05 17.44
C ASP A 751 37.93 18.09 17.02
N ALA A 752 37.55 19.04 16.17
CA ALA A 752 38.41 20.08 15.61
C ALA A 752 37.91 21.50 15.93
N ASP A 753 36.90 21.64 16.80
CA ASP A 753 36.20 22.90 17.12
C ASP A 753 35.82 23.72 15.86
N LEU A 754 35.35 23.02 14.81
CA LEU A 754 34.86 23.68 13.59
C LEU A 754 33.68 24.60 13.93
N SER A 755 33.75 25.87 13.54
CA SER A 755 32.68 26.83 13.82
C SER A 755 31.40 26.46 13.06
N ILE A 756 30.24 26.87 13.59
CA ILE A 756 28.95 26.65 12.92
C ILE A 756 28.87 27.31 11.54
N ASP A 757 29.54 28.45 11.35
CA ASP A 757 29.54 29.15 10.06
C ASP A 757 30.44 28.44 9.03
N ASP A 758 31.59 27.90 9.45
CA ASP A 758 32.46 27.08 8.58
C ASP A 758 31.82 25.73 8.25
N ALA A 759 31.11 25.13 9.21
CA ALA A 759 30.30 23.92 9.01
C ALA A 759 29.20 24.12 7.96
N LEU A 760 28.47 25.25 8.04
CA LEU A 760 27.46 25.62 7.06
C LEU A 760 28.07 25.87 5.68
N ASN A 761 29.16 26.63 5.60
CA ASN A 761 29.87 26.88 4.35
C ASN A 761 30.37 25.57 3.72
N THR A 762 30.91 24.64 4.52
CA THR A 762 31.38 23.33 4.05
C THR A 762 30.26 22.47 3.48
N LEU A 763 29.08 22.47 4.11
CA LEU A 763 27.90 21.74 3.62
C LEU A 763 27.28 22.38 2.37
N MET A 764 27.22 23.72 2.31
CA MET A 764 26.61 24.48 1.21
C MET A 764 27.52 24.59 -0.03
N ALA A 765 28.85 24.55 0.13
CA ALA A 765 29.81 24.56 -0.97
C ALA A 765 29.97 23.21 -1.69
N ARG A 766 29.29 22.15 -1.23
CA ARG A 766 29.33 20.85 -1.93
C ARG A 766 28.63 20.98 -3.30
N PRO A 767 29.23 20.50 -4.39
CA PRO A 767 28.67 20.66 -5.74
C PRO A 767 27.29 20.01 -5.85
N LEU A 768 26.40 20.65 -6.64
CA LEU A 768 25.02 20.22 -6.86
C LEU A 768 25.00 18.82 -7.50
N LYS A 769 24.66 17.80 -6.72
CA LYS A 769 24.40 16.43 -7.20
C LYS A 769 22.92 16.27 -7.54
N VAL A 770 22.60 15.95 -8.79
CA VAL A 770 21.28 15.41 -9.18
C VAL A 770 21.12 14.05 -8.50
N ARG A 771 19.93 13.77 -7.91
CA ARG A 771 19.64 12.49 -7.26
C ARG A 771 19.23 11.45 -8.32
N THR A 772 20.12 10.53 -8.64
CA THR A 772 19.74 9.21 -9.17
C THR A 772 19.69 8.21 -8.02
N ASN A 773 18.56 7.51 -7.86
CA ASN A 773 18.48 6.35 -6.98
C ASN A 773 18.91 5.10 -7.76
N SER A 774 20.20 4.79 -7.74
CA SER A 774 20.70 3.49 -8.20
C SER A 774 21.91 3.07 -7.35
N VAL A 775 21.83 1.85 -6.81
CA VAL A 775 22.97 1.16 -6.20
C VAL A 775 23.25 -0.07 -7.04
N ASN A 776 24.19 0.07 -7.97
CA ASN A 776 25.03 -1.03 -8.45
C ASN A 776 26.23 -0.41 -9.19
N GLN A 777 27.44 -0.86 -8.86
CA GLN A 777 28.68 -0.35 -9.45
C GLN A 777 29.05 -1.13 -10.70
N GLY A 778 29.10 -0.42 -11.83
CA GLY A 778 29.75 -0.84 -13.07
C GLY A 778 30.19 0.43 -13.81
N PHE A 779 31.33 0.39 -14.51
CA PHE A 779 31.80 1.54 -15.28
C PHE A 779 30.89 1.78 -16.50
N HIS A 780 29.85 2.61 -16.33
CA HIS A 780 28.89 2.91 -17.39
C HIS A 780 29.32 4.13 -18.20
N ILE A 781 29.50 3.89 -19.50
CA ILE A 781 29.41 4.94 -20.53
C ILE A 781 27.97 5.47 -20.49
N MET A 782 27.81 6.80 -20.46
CA MET A 782 26.52 7.49 -20.36
C MET A 782 26.19 8.16 -21.69
N LEU A 783 24.90 8.31 -21.99
CA LEU A 783 24.47 9.15 -23.10
C LEU A 783 24.29 10.60 -22.63
N TYR A 784 24.68 11.54 -23.49
CA TYR A 784 24.51 12.97 -23.28
C TYR A 784 23.91 13.61 -24.52
N ALA A 785 22.88 14.43 -24.33
CA ALA A 785 22.31 15.28 -25.35
C ALA A 785 22.91 16.69 -25.26
N LEU A 786 23.41 17.15 -26.40
CA LEU A 786 23.89 18.49 -26.68
C LEU A 786 22.75 19.21 -27.41
N ILE A 787 22.09 20.12 -26.70
CA ILE A 787 21.03 20.98 -27.24
C ILE A 787 21.69 22.32 -27.53
N CYS A 788 21.95 22.60 -28.80
CA CYS A 788 22.64 23.81 -29.24
C CYS A 788 21.64 24.74 -29.93
N THR A 789 21.41 25.94 -29.40
CA THR A 789 20.54 26.95 -30.01
C THR A 789 21.40 27.95 -30.76
N ASP A 790 21.06 28.27 -32.01
CA ASP A 790 21.77 29.22 -32.87
C ASP A 790 21.48 30.68 -32.49
N LYS A 791 22.43 31.58 -32.75
CA LYS A 791 22.16 33.03 -32.65
C LYS A 791 21.21 33.50 -33.75
N PRO A 792 20.35 34.51 -33.47
CA PRO A 792 19.52 35.14 -34.49
C PRO A 792 20.31 35.57 -35.73
N GLY A 793 19.92 35.07 -36.90
CA GLY A 793 20.58 35.36 -38.19
C GLY A 793 21.82 34.53 -38.53
N ALA A 794 22.18 33.50 -37.73
CA ALA A 794 23.38 32.68 -37.97
C ALA A 794 23.29 31.68 -39.15
N LEU A 795 22.17 31.64 -39.87
CA LEU A 795 21.89 30.66 -40.93
C LEU A 795 22.98 30.58 -42.01
N GLN A 796 23.53 31.70 -42.47
CA GLN A 796 24.59 31.68 -43.47
C GLN A 796 25.87 31.04 -42.91
N THR A 797 26.26 31.39 -41.68
CA THR A 797 27.42 30.81 -40.99
C THR A 797 27.23 29.31 -40.72
N ARG A 798 26.00 28.86 -40.43
CA ARG A 798 25.64 27.43 -40.32
C ARG A 798 25.88 26.68 -41.63
N LEU A 799 25.47 27.27 -42.75
CA LEU A 799 25.66 26.69 -44.08
C LEU A 799 27.13 26.66 -44.49
N ASP A 800 27.86 27.76 -44.27
CA ASP A 800 29.28 27.89 -44.63
C ASP A 800 30.20 26.93 -43.84
N THR A 801 29.82 26.60 -42.58
CA THR A 801 30.61 25.73 -41.67
C THR A 801 30.08 24.28 -41.62
N ARG A 802 29.07 23.95 -42.45
CA ARG A 802 28.29 22.70 -42.36
C ARG A 802 29.10 21.43 -42.59
N ASP A 803 29.96 21.44 -43.61
CA ASP A 803 30.68 20.23 -44.01
C ASP A 803 31.71 19.81 -42.95
N ASP A 804 32.32 20.77 -42.25
CA ASP A 804 33.24 20.52 -41.14
C ASP A 804 32.51 19.95 -39.91
N HIS A 805 31.33 20.49 -39.56
CA HIS A 805 30.50 19.95 -38.48
C HIS A 805 30.07 18.50 -38.78
N ILE A 806 29.64 18.22 -40.01
CA ILE A 806 29.31 16.86 -40.46
C ILE A 806 30.53 15.93 -40.41
N ALA A 807 31.74 16.43 -40.67
CA ALA A 807 32.97 15.65 -40.58
C ALA A 807 33.28 15.22 -39.13
N ILE A 808 33.10 16.12 -38.15
CA ILE A 808 33.29 15.80 -36.72
C ILE A 808 32.21 14.83 -36.22
N LEU A 809 30.94 15.03 -36.57
CA LEU A 809 29.87 14.08 -36.23
C LEU A 809 30.15 12.67 -36.77
N LYS A 810 30.64 12.54 -38.00
CA LYS A 810 31.06 11.25 -38.58
C LYS A 810 32.29 10.65 -37.88
N GLY A 811 33.18 11.49 -37.34
CA GLY A 811 34.36 11.07 -36.58
C GLY A 811 34.05 10.38 -35.24
N LEU A 812 32.87 10.64 -34.65
CA LEU A 812 32.42 10.02 -33.39
C LEU A 812 32.00 8.55 -33.54
N GLY A 813 31.81 8.06 -34.78
CA GLY A 813 31.54 6.66 -35.06
C GLY A 813 30.35 6.08 -34.28
N ALA A 814 30.54 4.93 -33.64
CA ALA A 814 29.51 4.25 -32.85
C ALA A 814 29.05 5.04 -31.60
N GLY A 815 29.80 6.06 -31.18
CA GLY A 815 29.44 6.91 -30.06
C GLY A 815 28.33 7.92 -30.38
N LEU A 816 28.11 8.27 -31.65
CA LEU A 816 26.99 9.13 -32.05
C LEU A 816 25.69 8.30 -32.13
N LYS A 817 24.64 8.70 -31.38
CA LYS A 817 23.34 8.02 -31.37
C LYS A 817 22.24 8.76 -32.13
N ALA A 818 22.26 10.08 -32.12
CA ALA A 818 21.33 10.90 -32.90
C ALA A 818 21.96 12.26 -33.24
N ALA A 819 21.58 12.84 -34.38
CA ALA A 819 21.90 14.22 -34.73
C ALA A 819 20.83 14.79 -35.67
N GLY A 820 20.35 16.01 -35.40
CA GLY A 820 19.35 16.69 -36.23
C GLY A 820 19.25 18.19 -35.96
N PRO A 821 18.69 18.99 -36.88
CA PRO A 821 18.46 20.41 -36.66
C PRO A 821 17.25 20.66 -35.74
N PHE A 822 17.29 21.72 -34.95
CA PHE A 822 16.08 22.38 -34.45
C PHE A 822 15.55 23.33 -35.52
N LEU A 823 14.23 23.39 -35.66
CA LEU A 823 13.52 24.27 -36.57
C LEU A 823 12.61 25.22 -35.77
N ASP A 824 12.40 26.44 -36.24
CA ASP A 824 11.31 27.30 -35.78
C ASP A 824 9.97 26.98 -36.49
N ASP A 825 8.90 27.66 -36.06
CA ASP A 825 7.54 27.49 -36.59
C ASP A 825 7.42 27.82 -38.10
N ASP A 826 8.36 28.61 -38.64
CA ASP A 826 8.48 28.94 -40.06
C ASP A 826 9.37 27.94 -40.84
N GLY A 827 9.92 26.92 -40.16
CA GLY A 827 10.75 25.86 -40.74
C GLY A 827 12.22 26.22 -40.95
N ASN A 828 12.70 27.34 -40.40
CA ASN A 828 14.10 27.73 -40.49
C ASN A 828 14.94 27.03 -39.42
N MET A 829 16.20 26.71 -39.73
CA MET A 829 17.10 26.10 -38.75
C MET A 829 17.51 27.09 -37.67
N THR A 830 17.18 26.77 -36.41
CA THR A 830 17.45 27.56 -35.20
C THR A 830 18.33 26.85 -34.18
N GLY A 831 18.83 25.65 -34.49
CA GLY A 831 19.71 24.91 -33.60
C GLY A 831 20.10 23.53 -34.11
N SER A 832 20.78 22.76 -33.25
CA SER A 832 21.07 21.33 -33.42
C SER A 832 20.82 20.57 -32.12
N LEU A 833 20.27 19.36 -32.22
CA LEU A 833 20.30 18.33 -31.19
C LEU A 833 21.31 17.26 -31.59
N VAL A 834 22.26 16.92 -30.72
CA VAL A 834 23.23 15.84 -30.94
C VAL A 834 23.30 14.97 -29.69
N VAL A 835 23.12 13.65 -29.82
CA VAL A 835 23.17 12.69 -28.70
C VAL A 835 24.38 11.78 -28.88
N ILE A 836 25.27 11.78 -27.88
CA ILE A 836 26.56 11.08 -27.90
C ILE A 836 26.78 10.22 -26.65
N GLU A 837 27.55 9.15 -26.79
CA GLU A 837 28.19 8.44 -25.69
C GLU A 837 29.39 9.22 -25.17
N ALA A 838 29.43 9.40 -23.84
CA ALA A 838 30.60 9.89 -23.12
C ALA A 838 30.61 9.28 -21.71
N ALA A 839 31.78 8.97 -21.16
CA ALA A 839 31.88 8.40 -19.80
C ALA A 839 31.43 9.40 -18.72
N ASN A 840 31.38 10.70 -19.02
CA ASN A 840 30.92 11.75 -18.11
C ASN A 840 30.61 13.07 -18.85
N ARG A 841 29.97 14.00 -18.15
CA ARG A 841 29.54 15.30 -18.70
C ARG A 841 30.70 16.19 -19.18
N ASN A 842 31.91 16.04 -18.64
CA ASN A 842 33.06 16.85 -19.06
C ASN A 842 33.60 16.36 -20.41
N GLU A 843 33.54 15.06 -20.68
CA GLU A 843 33.88 14.50 -21.99
C GLU A 843 32.83 14.88 -23.05
N ALA A 844 31.53 14.86 -22.69
CA ALA A 844 30.49 15.39 -23.56
C ALA A 844 30.65 16.90 -23.84
N LEU A 845 31.11 17.67 -22.85
CA LEU A 845 31.44 19.09 -23.00
C LEU A 845 32.65 19.32 -23.90
N ALA A 846 33.72 18.52 -23.75
CA ALA A 846 34.87 18.60 -24.65
C ALA A 846 34.45 18.35 -26.11
N ILE A 847 33.61 17.34 -26.37
CA ILE A 847 33.08 17.06 -27.71
C ILE A 847 32.23 18.22 -28.24
N ALA A 848 31.44 18.88 -27.38
CA ALA A 848 30.67 20.08 -27.74
C ALA A 848 31.55 21.31 -28.04
N GLU A 849 32.64 21.50 -27.29
CA GLU A 849 33.59 22.62 -27.46
C GLU A 849 34.51 22.42 -28.68
N GLU A 850 34.71 21.16 -29.11
CA GLU A 850 35.43 20.85 -30.35
C GLU A 850 34.59 21.02 -31.63
N ASP A 851 33.27 21.15 -31.52
CA ASP A 851 32.35 21.36 -32.64
C ASP A 851 32.71 22.65 -33.43
N PRO A 852 32.87 22.58 -34.77
CA PRO A 852 33.14 23.75 -35.60
C PRO A 852 32.10 24.87 -35.44
N TYR A 853 30.84 24.54 -35.21
CA TYR A 853 29.78 25.51 -34.94
C TYR A 853 30.00 26.23 -33.59
N ALA A 854 30.44 25.52 -32.54
CA ALA A 854 30.79 26.16 -31.28
C ALA A 854 32.02 27.08 -31.45
N ARG A 855 33.04 26.64 -32.19
CA ARG A 855 34.29 27.40 -32.43
C ARG A 855 34.12 28.68 -33.23
N VAL A 856 33.23 28.70 -34.23
CA VAL A 856 32.88 29.94 -34.96
C VAL A 856 31.89 30.82 -34.19
N GLY A 857 31.49 30.41 -32.98
CA GLY A 857 30.59 31.17 -32.10
C GLY A 857 29.15 31.20 -32.60
N LEU A 858 28.71 30.15 -33.31
CA LEU A 858 27.40 30.06 -33.94
C LEU A 858 26.25 29.99 -32.94
N PHE A 859 26.47 29.25 -31.86
CA PHE A 859 25.47 29.01 -30.83
C PHE A 859 25.32 30.20 -29.87
N GLU A 860 24.07 30.50 -29.50
CA GLU A 860 23.69 31.37 -28.39
C GLU A 860 23.80 30.62 -27.06
N SER A 861 23.39 29.35 -27.04
CA SER A 861 23.52 28.45 -25.89
C SER A 861 23.86 27.03 -26.34
N VAL A 862 24.57 26.30 -25.47
CA VAL A 862 24.83 24.86 -25.60
C VAL A 862 24.52 24.22 -24.26
N GLU A 863 23.41 23.51 -24.18
CA GLU A 863 23.02 22.76 -22.99
C GLU A 863 23.40 21.30 -23.13
N ILE A 864 24.11 20.78 -22.11
CA ILE A 864 24.52 19.38 -22.06
C ILE A 864 23.80 18.69 -20.90
N ARG A 865 22.88 17.79 -21.26
CA ARG A 865 22.00 17.05 -20.35
C ARG A 865 22.28 15.54 -20.46
N PRO A 866 22.35 14.78 -19.35
CA PRO A 866 22.34 13.33 -19.41
C PRO A 866 21.08 12.85 -20.13
N TRP A 867 21.24 11.95 -21.09
CA TRP A 867 20.15 11.42 -21.91
C TRP A 867 19.81 10.00 -21.47
N ASN A 868 18.87 9.88 -20.55
CA ASN A 868 18.40 8.59 -20.08
C ASN A 868 17.16 8.18 -20.88
N TRP A 869 17.20 7.05 -21.57
CA TRP A 869 15.99 6.42 -22.12
C TRP A 869 16.01 4.91 -21.90
N VAL A 870 15.22 4.46 -20.92
CA VAL A 870 14.69 3.10 -20.80
C VAL A 870 13.32 3.22 -20.11
N VAL A 871 12.25 2.89 -20.84
CA VAL A 871 10.91 2.73 -20.28
C VAL A 871 10.66 1.23 -20.06
N LYS A 872 10.15 0.84 -18.89
CA LYS A 872 9.64 -0.53 -18.64
C LYS A 872 8.12 -0.56 -18.74
N ASN A 873 7.63 -0.92 -19.92
CA ASN A 873 6.32 -1.56 -20.11
C ASN A 873 6.50 -3.10 -19.97
N PRO A 874 5.45 -3.96 -20.00
CA PRO A 874 5.61 -5.41 -19.80
C PRO A 874 6.73 -5.96 -20.69
N GLU A 875 7.58 -6.82 -20.10
CA GLU A 875 8.99 -7.02 -20.46
C GLU A 875 9.26 -7.58 -21.87
N GLU A 876 8.22 -7.76 -22.68
CA GLU A 876 8.26 -8.26 -24.06
C GLU A 876 7.90 -7.24 -25.16
N ILE A 877 7.32 -6.06 -24.86
CA ILE A 877 6.90 -5.06 -25.89
C ILE A 877 7.53 -3.69 -25.62
N SER A 878 8.18 -3.12 -26.64
CA SER A 878 8.81 -1.79 -26.61
C SER A 878 7.91 -0.72 -27.24
N LEU A 879 7.76 0.46 -26.64
CA LEU A 879 6.95 1.56 -27.20
C LEU A 879 7.62 2.93 -27.05
N HIS A 880 7.43 3.79 -28.04
CA HIS A 880 7.58 5.24 -27.94
C HIS A 880 6.34 5.82 -27.22
N VAL A 881 6.54 6.30 -25.98
CA VAL A 881 5.51 6.91 -25.12
C VAL A 881 6.08 8.11 -24.34
N ALA A 882 5.21 9.02 -23.90
CA ALA A 882 5.53 10.11 -22.99
C ALA A 882 5.58 9.63 -21.53
N ASP A 883 6.42 10.29 -20.72
CA ASP A 883 6.64 9.95 -19.31
C ASP A 883 5.76 10.81 -18.38
N GLU A 884 5.37 10.26 -17.22
CA GLU A 884 4.52 10.87 -16.17
C GLU A 884 3.07 11.29 -16.57
N ALA A 885 2.13 10.35 -16.43
CA ALA A 885 0.74 10.44 -16.91
C ALA A 885 -0.25 11.39 -16.16
N MET A 886 0.20 12.27 -15.26
CA MET A 886 -0.70 13.24 -14.58
C MET A 886 -0.19 14.68 -14.59
N GLU A 887 0.99 14.98 -14.04
CA GLU A 887 1.49 16.37 -14.05
C GLU A 887 1.84 16.85 -15.46
N LEU A 888 2.40 15.98 -16.31
CA LEU A 888 2.62 16.30 -17.72
C LEU A 888 1.29 16.33 -18.48
N TRP A 889 0.41 15.34 -18.29
CA TRP A 889 -0.91 15.31 -18.94
C TRP A 889 -1.70 16.61 -18.72
N GLN A 890 -1.83 17.04 -17.47
CA GLN A 890 -2.63 18.20 -17.10
C GLN A 890 -2.02 19.50 -17.64
N LYS A 891 -0.69 19.61 -17.61
CA LYS A 891 0.04 20.72 -18.21
C LYS A 891 -0.07 20.74 -19.74
N THR A 892 -0.05 19.57 -20.39
CA THR A 892 -0.21 19.43 -21.84
C THR A 892 -1.65 19.69 -22.28
N GLU A 893 -2.66 19.32 -21.49
CA GLU A 893 -4.06 19.75 -21.70
C GLU A 893 -4.20 21.28 -21.60
N ASP A 894 -3.58 21.92 -20.60
CA ASP A 894 -3.60 23.37 -20.44
C ASP A 894 -2.89 24.08 -21.62
N GLU A 895 -1.65 23.67 -21.95
CA GLU A 895 -0.84 24.30 -23.01
C GLU A 895 -1.39 24.05 -24.43
N LEU A 896 -1.88 22.84 -24.76
CA LEU A 896 -2.50 22.56 -26.05
C LEU A 896 -3.93 23.12 -26.14
N GLY A 897 -4.63 23.22 -25.01
CA GLY A 897 -5.94 23.87 -24.92
C GLY A 897 -5.89 25.37 -25.24
N GLU A 898 -4.84 26.07 -24.81
CA GLU A 898 -4.58 27.46 -25.22
C GLU A 898 -4.29 27.60 -26.74
N LEU A 899 -3.76 26.56 -27.38
CA LEU A 899 -3.46 26.51 -28.82
C LEU A 899 -4.61 25.92 -29.67
N GLY A 900 -5.66 25.37 -29.05
CA GLY A 900 -6.79 24.74 -29.74
C GLY A 900 -6.50 23.36 -30.33
N LEU A 901 -5.48 22.66 -29.83
CA LEU A 901 -5.09 21.30 -30.24
C LEU A 901 -5.67 20.24 -29.30
N ALA A 902 -5.86 19.02 -29.81
CA ALA A 902 -6.35 17.90 -29.01
C ALA A 902 -5.24 17.31 -28.12
N PRO A 903 -5.55 16.77 -26.92
CA PRO A 903 -4.56 16.11 -26.07
C PRO A 903 -3.91 14.89 -26.75
N PRO A 904 -2.62 14.58 -26.50
CA PRO A 904 -1.91 13.53 -27.22
C PRO A 904 -2.18 12.13 -26.63
N PHE A 905 -3.41 11.62 -26.76
CA PHE A 905 -3.83 10.33 -26.17
C PHE A 905 -2.94 9.15 -26.62
N TRP A 906 -2.45 9.21 -27.86
CA TRP A 906 -1.56 8.23 -28.48
C TRP A 906 -0.16 8.16 -27.87
N ALA A 907 0.25 9.19 -27.11
CA ALA A 907 1.54 9.21 -26.44
C ALA A 907 1.59 8.30 -25.20
N PHE A 908 0.48 7.62 -24.83
CA PHE A 908 0.39 6.83 -23.62
C PHE A 908 -0.02 5.37 -23.90
N ALA A 909 0.51 4.45 -23.09
CA ALA A 909 0.06 3.06 -23.04
C ALA A 909 -1.03 2.94 -21.97
N TRP A 910 -2.30 3.16 -22.36
CA TRP A 910 -3.42 3.16 -21.41
C TRP A 910 -3.63 1.82 -20.73
N ALA A 911 -4.05 1.85 -19.46
CA ALA A 911 -4.13 0.67 -18.60
C ALA A 911 -4.98 -0.47 -19.20
N GLY A 912 -6.02 -0.14 -19.96
CA GLY A 912 -6.85 -1.15 -20.60
C GLY A 912 -6.21 -1.82 -21.81
N GLY A 913 -5.44 -1.07 -22.60
CA GLY A 913 -4.56 -1.63 -23.63
C GLY A 913 -3.49 -2.54 -23.04
N GLN A 914 -2.91 -2.18 -21.89
CA GLN A 914 -1.95 -3.05 -21.18
C GLN A 914 -2.58 -4.37 -20.73
N GLY A 915 -3.81 -4.33 -20.19
CA GLY A 915 -4.55 -5.52 -19.77
C GLY A 915 -4.83 -6.49 -20.93
N LEU A 916 -5.33 -5.97 -22.06
CA LEU A 916 -5.56 -6.79 -23.25
C LEU A 916 -4.25 -7.35 -23.82
N ALA A 917 -3.20 -6.54 -23.93
CA ALA A 917 -1.92 -6.98 -24.48
C ALA A 917 -1.32 -8.14 -23.67
N ARG A 918 -1.33 -8.05 -22.33
CA ARG A 918 -0.90 -9.16 -21.45
C ARG A 918 -1.74 -10.42 -21.67
N TYR A 919 -3.07 -10.30 -21.68
CA TYR A 919 -3.96 -11.43 -21.88
C TYR A 919 -3.76 -12.12 -23.24
N VAL A 920 -3.50 -11.35 -24.30
CA VAL A 920 -3.21 -11.86 -25.66
C VAL A 920 -1.87 -12.61 -25.69
N LEU A 921 -0.81 -12.04 -25.09
CA LEU A 921 0.51 -12.68 -24.98
C LEU A 921 0.46 -13.99 -24.17
N ASP A 922 -0.36 -14.05 -23.11
CA ASP A 922 -0.52 -15.24 -22.28
C ASP A 922 -1.41 -16.31 -22.93
N ASN A 923 -2.23 -15.94 -23.94
CA ASN A 923 -3.17 -16.81 -24.62
C ASN A 923 -3.02 -16.73 -26.15
N PRO A 924 -1.85 -17.06 -26.74
CA PRO A 924 -1.60 -16.84 -28.17
C PRO A 924 -2.57 -17.61 -29.10
N SER A 925 -3.10 -18.74 -28.64
CA SER A 925 -4.17 -19.49 -29.33
C SER A 925 -5.45 -18.69 -29.56
N LEU A 926 -5.67 -17.59 -28.83
CA LEU A 926 -6.77 -16.67 -29.05
C LEU A 926 -6.71 -16.06 -30.45
N VAL A 927 -5.54 -15.56 -30.87
CA VAL A 927 -5.32 -14.80 -32.11
C VAL A 927 -4.60 -15.58 -33.20
N ALA A 928 -3.90 -16.67 -32.88
CA ALA A 928 -3.09 -17.44 -33.82
C ALA A 928 -3.82 -17.76 -35.14
N GLY A 929 -3.27 -17.27 -36.26
CA GLY A 929 -3.81 -17.46 -37.62
C GLY A 929 -5.11 -16.70 -37.94
N LYS A 930 -5.69 -15.94 -37.00
CA LYS A 930 -6.90 -15.12 -37.20
C LYS A 930 -6.56 -13.74 -37.73
N ARG A 931 -7.54 -13.07 -38.34
CA ARG A 931 -7.46 -11.64 -38.67
C ARG A 931 -7.97 -10.80 -37.50
N VAL A 932 -7.20 -9.81 -37.10
CA VAL A 932 -7.42 -8.96 -35.93
C VAL A 932 -7.67 -7.52 -36.37
N LEU A 933 -8.55 -6.83 -35.64
CA LEU A 933 -8.71 -5.38 -35.67
C LEU A 933 -8.33 -4.81 -34.30
N ASP A 934 -7.40 -3.86 -34.27
CA ASP A 934 -7.11 -3.03 -33.10
C ASP A 934 -7.87 -1.70 -33.28
N PHE A 935 -8.98 -1.53 -32.56
CA PHE A 935 -9.91 -0.42 -32.74
C PHE A 935 -9.71 0.65 -31.66
N ALA A 936 -9.54 1.90 -32.09
CA ALA A 936 -8.98 2.99 -31.29
C ALA A 936 -7.60 2.60 -30.73
N CYS A 937 -6.69 2.28 -31.65
CA CYS A 937 -5.42 1.62 -31.32
C CYS A 937 -4.47 2.52 -30.50
N GLY A 938 -4.60 3.85 -30.55
CA GLY A 938 -3.82 4.78 -29.74
C GLY A 938 -2.30 4.65 -29.97
N SER A 939 -1.60 3.97 -29.04
CA SER A 939 -0.16 3.66 -29.16
C SER A 939 0.15 2.33 -29.87
N GLY A 940 -0.86 1.56 -30.29
CA GLY A 940 -0.71 0.32 -31.06
C GLY A 940 -0.39 -0.94 -30.25
N LEU A 941 -0.31 -0.83 -28.93
CA LEU A 941 0.13 -1.87 -28.00
C LEU A 941 -0.60 -3.22 -28.19
N VAL A 942 -1.93 -3.20 -28.37
CA VAL A 942 -2.72 -4.45 -28.44
C VAL A 942 -2.57 -5.13 -29.80
N GLY A 943 -2.55 -4.37 -30.89
CA GLY A 943 -2.27 -4.89 -32.23
C GLY A 943 -0.87 -5.48 -32.37
N ILE A 944 0.14 -4.86 -31.74
CA ILE A 944 1.51 -5.39 -31.65
C ILE A 944 1.52 -6.72 -30.89
N ALA A 945 0.91 -6.78 -29.71
CA ALA A 945 0.78 -8.01 -28.92
C ALA A 945 0.09 -9.14 -29.70
N ALA A 946 -0.93 -8.82 -30.50
CA ALA A 946 -1.64 -9.77 -31.34
C ALA A 946 -0.77 -10.33 -32.48
N MET A 947 0.01 -9.48 -33.16
CA MET A 947 0.95 -9.91 -34.19
C MET A 947 2.07 -10.79 -33.62
N MET A 948 2.66 -10.41 -32.49
CA MET A 948 3.65 -11.22 -31.77
C MET A 948 3.10 -12.58 -31.32
N SER A 949 1.80 -12.63 -31.00
CA SER A 949 1.07 -13.84 -30.61
C SER A 949 0.60 -14.70 -31.81
N GLY A 950 1.05 -14.37 -33.03
CA GLY A 950 0.82 -15.17 -34.24
C GLY A 950 -0.47 -14.86 -35.00
N ALA A 951 -1.07 -13.69 -34.82
CA ALA A 951 -2.15 -13.23 -35.68
C ALA A 951 -1.73 -13.25 -37.16
N ARG A 952 -2.67 -13.58 -38.06
CA ARG A 952 -2.40 -13.62 -39.51
C ARG A 952 -2.22 -12.22 -40.11
N SER A 953 -2.91 -11.24 -39.53
CA SER A 953 -2.84 -9.83 -39.91
C SER A 953 -3.56 -9.01 -38.85
N CYS A 954 -3.00 -7.87 -38.46
CA CYS A 954 -3.67 -6.88 -37.65
C CYS A 954 -3.93 -5.61 -38.48
N HIS A 955 -5.15 -5.10 -38.36
CA HIS A 955 -5.56 -3.81 -38.90
C HIS A 955 -5.76 -2.86 -37.73
N ALA A 956 -5.09 -1.72 -37.71
CA ALA A 956 -5.15 -0.71 -36.66
C ALA A 956 -5.94 0.50 -37.17
N VAL A 957 -6.94 0.92 -36.41
CA VAL A 957 -7.88 1.97 -36.83
C VAL A 957 -8.03 2.99 -35.72
N ASP A 958 -7.88 4.26 -36.09
CA ASP A 958 -8.06 5.39 -35.20
C ASP A 958 -8.63 6.59 -35.96
N ILE A 959 -9.27 7.51 -35.24
CA ILE A 959 -9.74 8.78 -35.80
C ILE A 959 -8.65 9.85 -35.81
N ASP A 960 -7.59 9.67 -35.02
CA ASP A 960 -6.43 10.57 -34.97
C ASP A 960 -5.28 10.06 -35.86
N SER A 961 -4.84 10.91 -36.79
CA SER A 961 -3.67 10.63 -37.64
C SER A 961 -2.37 10.45 -36.84
N PHE A 962 -2.24 11.10 -35.69
CA PHE A 962 -1.05 10.95 -34.83
C PHE A 962 -1.04 9.61 -34.09
N ALA A 963 -2.21 9.04 -33.77
CA ALA A 963 -2.31 7.70 -33.21
C ALA A 963 -1.81 6.63 -34.17
N LEU A 964 -2.15 6.74 -35.46
CA LEU A 964 -1.62 5.80 -36.46
C LEU A 964 -0.12 5.98 -36.70
N ALA A 965 0.40 7.21 -36.70
CA ALA A 965 1.83 7.45 -36.79
C ALA A 965 2.61 6.88 -35.59
N ALA A 966 2.07 7.03 -34.37
CA ALA A 966 2.65 6.41 -33.17
C ALA A 966 2.57 4.87 -33.21
N THR A 967 1.44 4.32 -33.65
CA THR A 967 1.23 2.89 -33.86
C THR A 967 2.21 2.32 -34.90
N GLU A 968 2.46 3.03 -36.00
CA GLU A 968 3.42 2.63 -37.05
C GLU A 968 4.86 2.59 -36.53
N LEU A 969 5.32 3.65 -35.85
CA LEU A 969 6.64 3.69 -35.20
C LEU A 969 6.81 2.58 -34.16
N ASN A 970 5.76 2.31 -33.37
CA ASN A 970 5.76 1.24 -32.36
C ASN A 970 5.73 -0.16 -32.99
N ALA A 971 5.07 -0.33 -34.13
CA ALA A 971 5.06 -1.58 -34.88
C ALA A 971 6.46 -1.89 -35.44
N GLU A 972 7.12 -0.89 -36.04
CA GLU A 972 8.50 -1.00 -36.53
C GLU A 972 9.47 -1.35 -35.39
N LEU A 973 9.34 -0.70 -34.23
CA LEU A 973 10.17 -0.93 -33.04
C LEU A 973 10.10 -2.39 -32.53
N ASN A 974 8.98 -3.09 -32.73
CA ASN A 974 8.80 -4.50 -32.35
C ASN A 974 8.96 -5.47 -33.54
N GLY A 975 9.31 -4.98 -34.73
CA GLY A 975 9.51 -5.81 -35.93
C GLY A 975 8.22 -6.49 -36.45
N VAL A 976 7.05 -5.89 -36.21
CA VAL A 976 5.75 -6.42 -36.66
C VAL A 976 5.11 -5.50 -37.71
N GLU A 977 4.40 -6.09 -38.66
CA GLU A 977 3.71 -5.35 -39.72
C GLU A 977 2.21 -5.21 -39.39
N LEU A 978 1.71 -3.97 -39.40
CA LEU A 978 0.29 -3.64 -39.25
C LEU A 978 -0.19 -2.87 -40.47
N SER A 979 -1.51 -2.87 -40.70
CA SER A 979 -2.17 -2.06 -41.74
C SER A 979 -3.06 -1.01 -41.08
N PHE A 980 -3.16 0.18 -41.65
CA PHE A 980 -3.72 1.35 -40.97
C PHE A 980 -4.92 1.97 -41.72
N GLU A 981 -5.94 2.46 -41.01
CA GLU A 981 -7.02 3.29 -41.57
C GLU A 981 -7.32 4.48 -40.65
N ILE A 982 -7.24 5.71 -41.17
CA ILE A 982 -7.66 6.93 -40.47
C ILE A 982 -9.15 7.14 -40.73
N GLY A 983 -10.00 6.97 -39.71
CA GLY A 983 -11.42 7.24 -39.85
C GLY A 983 -12.30 6.62 -38.77
N ASP A 984 -13.52 7.17 -38.63
CA ASP A 984 -14.55 6.59 -37.78
C ASP A 984 -15.26 5.45 -38.51
N ILE A 985 -14.83 4.21 -38.26
CA ILE A 985 -15.47 3.02 -38.83
C ILE A 985 -16.82 2.66 -38.18
N THR A 986 -17.25 3.33 -37.09
CA THR A 986 -18.47 2.94 -36.36
C THR A 986 -19.75 3.03 -37.18
N ALA A 987 -19.77 3.85 -38.24
CA ALA A 987 -20.88 4.00 -39.18
C ALA A 987 -20.77 3.16 -40.47
N PHE A 988 -19.65 2.48 -40.70
CA PHE A 988 -19.33 1.80 -41.97
C PHE A 988 -19.75 0.31 -41.97
N PRO A 989 -19.69 -0.38 -43.13
CA PRO A 989 -19.82 -1.84 -43.20
C PRO A 989 -18.84 -2.56 -42.27
N LEU A 990 -19.16 -3.79 -41.88
CA LEU A 990 -18.36 -4.50 -40.87
C LEU A 990 -16.95 -4.83 -41.39
N PRO A 991 -15.92 -4.66 -40.54
CA PRO A 991 -14.53 -4.94 -40.89
C PRO A 991 -14.32 -6.44 -41.12
N VAL A 992 -13.33 -6.80 -41.94
CA VAL A 992 -13.03 -8.21 -42.29
C VAL A 992 -12.17 -8.88 -41.21
N ALA A 993 -12.56 -8.71 -39.95
CA ALA A 993 -11.89 -9.26 -38.77
C ALA A 993 -12.55 -10.56 -38.27
N GLN A 994 -11.85 -11.28 -37.40
CA GLN A 994 -12.39 -12.38 -36.60
C GLN A 994 -12.33 -12.07 -35.09
N ILE A 995 -11.42 -11.17 -34.70
CA ILE A 995 -11.31 -10.59 -33.36
C ILE A 995 -11.19 -9.08 -33.48
N VAL A 996 -11.87 -8.34 -32.61
CA VAL A 996 -11.69 -6.89 -32.41
C VAL A 996 -11.22 -6.64 -30.98
N PHE A 997 -10.15 -5.86 -30.83
CA PHE A 997 -9.69 -5.34 -29.55
C PHE A 997 -10.15 -3.89 -29.36
N CYS A 998 -10.52 -3.54 -28.14
CA CYS A 998 -10.91 -2.20 -27.74
C CYS A 998 -10.18 -1.85 -26.44
N GLY A 999 -9.02 -1.19 -26.55
CA GLY A 999 -8.08 -0.98 -25.44
C GLY A 999 -8.60 -0.08 -24.33
N ASP A 1000 -8.95 1.16 -24.66
CA ASP A 1000 -9.51 2.16 -23.73
C ASP A 1000 -10.47 3.06 -24.51
N VAL A 1001 -11.76 2.72 -24.51
CA VAL A 1001 -12.79 3.36 -25.38
C VAL A 1001 -14.03 3.84 -24.64
N PHE A 1002 -14.19 3.43 -23.37
CA PHE A 1002 -15.35 3.74 -22.54
C PHE A 1002 -15.05 4.83 -21.48
N TYR A 1003 -14.08 5.70 -21.74
CA TYR A 1003 -13.71 6.83 -20.88
C TYR A 1003 -14.68 8.02 -20.99
N ASP A 1004 -15.39 8.17 -22.11
CA ASP A 1004 -16.41 9.21 -22.34
C ASP A 1004 -17.77 8.61 -22.74
N LYS A 1005 -18.86 9.27 -22.34
CA LYS A 1005 -20.23 8.82 -22.60
C LYS A 1005 -20.65 9.00 -24.06
N GLN A 1006 -20.31 10.11 -24.70
CA GLN A 1006 -20.68 10.37 -26.10
C GLN A 1006 -19.94 9.42 -27.04
N MET A 1007 -18.67 9.12 -26.72
CA MET A 1007 -17.88 8.08 -27.37
C MET A 1007 -18.53 6.69 -27.17
N SER A 1008 -18.90 6.34 -25.94
CA SER A 1008 -19.56 5.07 -25.61
C SER A 1008 -20.89 4.89 -26.36
N ASP A 1009 -21.77 5.90 -26.36
CA ASP A 1009 -23.06 5.89 -27.06
C ASP A 1009 -22.91 5.67 -28.59
N ARG A 1010 -21.76 6.07 -29.18
CA ARG A 1010 -21.42 5.87 -30.60
C ARG A 1010 -20.81 4.50 -30.89
N ILE A 1011 -19.94 4.02 -29.98
CA ILE A 1011 -19.22 2.75 -30.14
C ILE A 1011 -20.13 1.54 -29.89
N LEU A 1012 -21.07 1.63 -28.95
CA LEU A 1012 -21.93 0.50 -28.59
C LEU A 1012 -22.72 -0.08 -29.79
N PRO A 1013 -23.42 0.71 -30.62
CA PRO A 1013 -24.06 0.21 -31.84
C PRO A 1013 -23.11 -0.41 -32.87
N PHE A 1014 -21.82 -0.09 -32.84
CA PHE A 1014 -20.81 -0.73 -33.69
C PHE A 1014 -20.39 -2.09 -33.15
N LEU A 1015 -20.13 -2.19 -31.84
CA LEU A 1015 -19.83 -3.46 -31.18
C LEU A 1015 -21.00 -4.46 -31.29
N ASP A 1016 -22.24 -3.98 -31.17
CA ASP A 1016 -23.44 -4.79 -31.37
C ASP A 1016 -23.45 -5.46 -32.75
N ARG A 1017 -23.13 -4.71 -33.82
CA ARG A 1017 -23.07 -5.24 -35.18
C ARG A 1017 -21.90 -6.21 -35.39
N LEU A 1018 -20.78 -6.05 -34.67
CA LEU A 1018 -19.65 -7.01 -34.71
C LEU A 1018 -20.07 -8.35 -34.08
N VAL A 1019 -20.69 -8.32 -32.91
CA VAL A 1019 -21.14 -9.51 -32.18
C VAL A 1019 -22.26 -10.22 -32.94
N ASP A 1020 -23.24 -9.49 -33.51
CA ASP A 1020 -24.30 -10.04 -34.35
C ASP A 1020 -23.77 -10.76 -35.61
N ALA A 1021 -22.58 -10.38 -36.08
CA ALA A 1021 -21.89 -11.04 -37.20
C ALA A 1021 -20.99 -12.21 -36.78
N GLY A 1022 -20.90 -12.53 -35.48
CA GLY A 1022 -20.06 -13.60 -34.95
C GLY A 1022 -18.57 -13.28 -34.91
N ILE A 1023 -18.22 -12.00 -34.73
CA ILE A 1023 -16.84 -11.54 -34.53
C ILE A 1023 -16.59 -11.43 -33.01
N ASP A 1024 -15.50 -12.04 -32.52
CA ASP A 1024 -15.13 -11.96 -31.10
C ASP A 1024 -14.71 -10.52 -30.75
N VAL A 1025 -15.19 -9.95 -29.64
CA VAL A 1025 -14.81 -8.60 -29.18
C VAL A 1025 -14.23 -8.68 -27.77
N LEU A 1026 -13.03 -8.14 -27.57
CA LEU A 1026 -12.38 -8.06 -26.26
C LEU A 1026 -12.19 -6.59 -25.86
N VAL A 1027 -12.73 -6.22 -24.70
CA VAL A 1027 -12.74 -4.87 -24.15
C VAL A 1027 -11.77 -4.79 -22.98
N GLY A 1028 -10.90 -3.79 -23.01
CA GLY A 1028 -9.81 -3.60 -22.07
C GLY A 1028 -10.13 -2.74 -20.87
N ASP A 1029 -11.35 -2.24 -20.67
CA ASP A 1029 -11.65 -1.18 -19.69
C ASP A 1029 -12.16 -1.68 -18.30
N PRO A 1030 -11.31 -2.14 -17.35
CA PRO A 1030 -11.77 -2.53 -16.02
C PRO A 1030 -12.21 -1.30 -15.22
N GLY A 1031 -13.52 -1.13 -15.05
CA GLY A 1031 -14.10 -0.16 -14.13
C GLY A 1031 -14.20 1.29 -14.63
N ARG A 1032 -14.02 1.55 -15.94
CA ARG A 1032 -14.37 2.85 -16.54
C ARG A 1032 -15.87 3.14 -16.40
N SER A 1033 -16.23 4.42 -16.22
CA SER A 1033 -17.60 4.86 -15.85
C SER A 1033 -18.69 4.59 -16.88
N TYR A 1034 -18.35 4.34 -18.15
CA TYR A 1034 -19.32 4.19 -19.25
C TYR A 1034 -19.25 2.83 -19.95
N VAL A 1035 -18.47 1.88 -19.40
CA VAL A 1035 -18.46 0.48 -19.85
C VAL A 1035 -19.81 -0.14 -19.49
N PRO A 1036 -20.47 -0.84 -20.42
CA PRO A 1036 -21.68 -1.60 -20.10
C PRO A 1036 -21.30 -2.92 -19.39
N ILE A 1037 -20.89 -2.85 -18.13
CA ILE A 1037 -20.39 -4.00 -17.35
C ILE A 1037 -21.45 -5.13 -17.27
N ASP A 1038 -22.74 -4.79 -17.38
CA ASP A 1038 -23.87 -5.73 -17.44
C ASP A 1038 -23.95 -6.53 -18.76
N ARG A 1039 -23.20 -6.12 -19.79
CA ARG A 1039 -23.15 -6.74 -21.13
C ARG A 1039 -21.87 -7.54 -21.38
N LEU A 1040 -20.90 -7.51 -20.46
CA LEU A 1040 -19.60 -8.19 -20.60
C LEU A 1040 -19.60 -9.56 -19.91
N GLU A 1041 -18.92 -10.54 -20.52
CA GLU A 1041 -18.53 -11.78 -19.83
C GLU A 1041 -17.20 -11.55 -19.12
N GLU A 1042 -17.18 -11.70 -17.79
CA GLU A 1042 -16.00 -11.44 -16.95
C GLU A 1042 -15.00 -12.59 -17.10
N PHE A 1043 -14.02 -12.43 -18.01
CA PHE A 1043 -12.88 -13.33 -18.14
C PHE A 1043 -12.01 -13.23 -16.89
N PHE A 1044 -12.14 -14.23 -16.00
CA PHE A 1044 -11.31 -14.33 -14.80
C PHE A 1044 -9.84 -14.51 -15.21
N MET A 1045 -8.99 -13.57 -14.78
CA MET A 1045 -7.53 -13.72 -14.79
C MET A 1045 -7.07 -14.23 -13.41
N PRO A 1046 -6.93 -15.54 -13.18
CA PRO A 1046 -6.03 -15.99 -12.14
C PRO A 1046 -4.62 -15.58 -12.54
N ILE A 1047 -3.83 -15.09 -11.57
CA ILE A 1047 -2.38 -15.21 -11.69
C ILE A 1047 -2.09 -16.70 -11.59
N VAL A 1048 -2.02 -17.38 -12.74
CA VAL A 1048 -1.77 -18.83 -12.81
C VAL A 1048 -0.34 -19.08 -12.40
N ASN A 1049 -0.12 -19.35 -11.12
CA ASN A 1049 1.16 -19.82 -10.62
C ASN A 1049 1.34 -21.28 -11.08
N ARG A 1050 1.77 -21.45 -12.33
CA ARG A 1050 1.97 -22.75 -12.98
C ARG A 1050 2.94 -23.67 -12.22
N LEU A 1051 3.87 -23.10 -11.43
CA LEU A 1051 4.77 -23.85 -10.55
C LEU A 1051 4.04 -24.41 -9.30
N ALA A 1052 2.94 -23.79 -8.86
CA ALA A 1052 2.11 -24.32 -7.77
C ALA A 1052 1.36 -25.59 -8.18
N ASP A 1053 0.94 -25.71 -9.45
CA ASP A 1053 0.34 -26.96 -9.99
C ASP A 1053 1.32 -28.14 -9.92
N LEU A 1054 2.63 -27.87 -10.05
CA LEU A 1054 3.70 -28.88 -10.02
C LEU A 1054 4.12 -29.26 -8.58
N ALA A 1055 3.59 -28.61 -7.54
CA ALA A 1055 4.09 -28.75 -6.17
C ALA A 1055 3.96 -30.19 -5.61
N ASP A 1056 2.88 -30.89 -5.92
CA ASP A 1056 2.69 -32.30 -5.50
C ASP A 1056 3.66 -33.24 -6.24
N GLU A 1057 3.91 -32.99 -7.52
CA GLU A 1057 4.82 -33.77 -8.37
C GLU A 1057 6.29 -33.59 -7.93
N ILE A 1058 6.72 -32.34 -7.73
CA ILE A 1058 8.03 -31.97 -7.18
C ILE A 1058 8.22 -32.57 -5.78
N THR A 1059 7.16 -32.60 -4.96
CA THR A 1059 7.18 -33.24 -3.64
C THR A 1059 7.41 -34.75 -3.72
N VAL A 1060 6.87 -35.43 -4.75
CA VAL A 1060 7.14 -36.87 -4.99
C VAL A 1060 8.60 -37.10 -5.38
N TRP A 1061 9.16 -36.30 -6.29
CA TRP A 1061 10.57 -36.42 -6.68
C TRP A 1061 11.50 -36.20 -5.49
N ARG A 1062 11.31 -35.12 -4.72
CA ARG A 1062 12.11 -34.83 -3.53
C ARG A 1062 12.09 -36.00 -2.54
N ARG A 1063 10.90 -36.54 -2.22
CA ARG A 1063 10.78 -37.67 -1.28
C ARG A 1063 11.50 -38.92 -1.78
N ASP A 1064 11.45 -39.20 -3.08
CA ASP A 1064 12.17 -40.32 -3.68
C ASP A 1064 13.70 -40.19 -3.55
N PHE A 1065 14.26 -38.99 -3.77
CA PHE A 1065 15.68 -38.74 -3.53
C PHE A 1065 16.03 -38.84 -2.03
N HIS A 1066 15.18 -38.31 -1.14
CA HIS A 1066 15.36 -38.38 0.30
C HIS A 1066 15.36 -39.82 0.85
N GLU A 1067 14.50 -40.69 0.32
CA GLU A 1067 14.41 -42.09 0.70
C GLU A 1067 15.60 -42.94 0.18
N ASN A 1068 16.27 -42.52 -0.90
CA ASN A 1068 17.30 -43.30 -1.60
C ASN A 1068 18.61 -42.51 -1.81
N PRO A 1069 19.25 -41.98 -0.75
CA PRO A 1069 20.40 -41.08 -0.86
C PRO A 1069 21.69 -41.78 -1.33
N GLU A 1070 22.43 -41.10 -2.20
CA GLU A 1070 23.76 -41.50 -2.72
C GLU A 1070 24.81 -40.44 -2.36
N ILE A 1071 26.08 -40.83 -2.18
CA ILE A 1071 27.14 -39.93 -1.66
C ILE A 1071 28.21 -39.63 -2.72
N LEU A 1072 28.76 -38.42 -2.69
CA LEU A 1072 29.88 -37.99 -3.52
C LEU A 1072 29.67 -38.29 -5.02
N TYR A 1073 30.55 -39.11 -5.63
CA TYR A 1073 30.49 -39.53 -7.03
C TYR A 1073 29.72 -40.84 -7.24
N GLU A 1074 29.04 -41.36 -6.21
CA GLU A 1074 28.22 -42.59 -6.29
C GLU A 1074 26.76 -42.29 -6.68
N THR A 1075 26.44 -41.09 -7.16
CA THR A 1075 25.07 -40.61 -7.48
C THR A 1075 24.49 -41.21 -8.77
N VAL A 1076 24.63 -42.52 -8.97
CA VAL A 1076 24.29 -43.20 -10.23
C VAL A 1076 22.77 -43.24 -10.44
N ARG A 1077 22.01 -43.71 -9.44
CA ARG A 1077 20.54 -43.78 -9.50
C ARG A 1077 19.92 -42.40 -9.65
N THR A 1078 20.46 -41.42 -8.91
CA THR A 1078 19.99 -40.03 -8.95
C THR A 1078 20.24 -39.43 -10.33
N ALA A 1079 21.41 -39.66 -10.92
CA ALA A 1079 21.73 -39.19 -12.27
C ALA A 1079 20.85 -39.86 -13.35
N GLU A 1080 20.63 -41.18 -13.28
CA GLU A 1080 19.73 -41.91 -14.18
C GLU A 1080 18.31 -41.30 -14.13
N LYS A 1081 17.77 -41.09 -12.93
CA LYS A 1081 16.43 -40.54 -12.73
C LYS A 1081 16.29 -39.07 -13.15
N VAL A 1082 17.33 -38.26 -12.93
CA VAL A 1082 17.37 -36.87 -13.42
C VAL A 1082 17.37 -36.86 -14.96
N ALA A 1083 18.15 -37.73 -15.61
CA ALA A 1083 18.18 -37.83 -17.07
C ALA A 1083 16.81 -38.26 -17.64
N GLU A 1084 16.20 -39.32 -17.10
CA GLU A 1084 14.86 -39.79 -17.50
C GLU A 1084 13.81 -38.67 -17.40
N LEU A 1085 13.86 -37.86 -16.33
CA LEU A 1085 12.94 -36.75 -16.14
C LEU A 1085 13.19 -35.62 -17.17
N LEU A 1086 14.43 -35.19 -17.37
CA LEU A 1086 14.77 -34.15 -18.36
C LEU A 1086 14.37 -34.57 -19.79
N GLU A 1087 14.59 -35.84 -20.17
CA GLU A 1087 14.12 -36.39 -21.44
C GLU A 1087 12.59 -36.34 -21.54
N SER A 1088 11.88 -36.72 -20.47
CA SER A 1088 10.41 -36.67 -20.43
C SER A 1088 9.82 -35.25 -20.53
N PHE A 1089 10.60 -34.22 -20.15
CA PHE A 1089 10.19 -32.81 -20.21
C PHE A 1089 10.43 -32.16 -21.57
N GLY A 1090 11.05 -32.84 -22.53
CA GLY A 1090 11.36 -32.28 -23.85
C GLY A 1090 12.49 -31.25 -23.86
N VAL A 1091 13.50 -31.44 -23.00
CA VAL A 1091 14.78 -30.72 -23.01
C VAL A 1091 15.54 -31.04 -24.31
N ASP A 1092 16.22 -30.05 -24.90
CA ASP A 1092 16.77 -30.15 -26.28
C ASP A 1092 18.04 -31.01 -26.40
N GLU A 1093 18.84 -31.06 -25.34
CA GLU A 1093 20.01 -31.93 -25.20
C GLU A 1093 20.09 -32.41 -23.74
N VAL A 1094 20.33 -33.70 -23.52
CA VAL A 1094 20.67 -34.25 -22.20
C VAL A 1094 21.99 -35.00 -22.33
N THR A 1095 23.02 -34.56 -21.60
CA THR A 1095 24.32 -35.23 -21.49
C THR A 1095 24.52 -35.73 -20.06
N THR A 1096 24.73 -37.04 -19.91
CA THR A 1096 25.13 -37.68 -18.65
C THR A 1096 26.65 -37.91 -18.59
N GLY A 1097 27.19 -38.17 -17.40
CA GLY A 1097 28.58 -38.59 -17.20
C GLY A 1097 29.60 -37.46 -17.02
N ILE A 1098 29.16 -36.19 -17.00
CA ILE A 1098 30.02 -35.02 -16.80
C ILE A 1098 30.46 -34.96 -15.33
N GLY A 1099 31.76 -34.88 -15.05
CA GLY A 1099 32.27 -34.99 -13.68
C GLY A 1099 31.98 -36.37 -13.07
N LYS A 1100 32.06 -37.44 -13.88
CA LYS A 1100 31.69 -38.84 -13.61
C LYS A 1100 30.18 -39.14 -13.58
N THR A 1101 29.40 -38.50 -12.71
CA THR A 1101 27.97 -38.80 -12.52
C THR A 1101 27.07 -37.58 -12.65
N GLY A 1102 27.58 -36.43 -13.07
CA GLY A 1102 26.78 -35.24 -13.31
C GLY A 1102 25.95 -35.33 -14.59
N VAL A 1103 24.87 -34.54 -14.61
CA VAL A 1103 23.93 -34.45 -15.73
C VAL A 1103 23.79 -33.00 -16.14
N VAL A 1104 23.81 -32.76 -17.45
CA VAL A 1104 23.64 -31.42 -18.05
C VAL A 1104 22.49 -31.48 -19.05
N GLY A 1105 21.51 -30.59 -18.89
CA GLY A 1105 20.41 -30.40 -19.83
C GLY A 1105 20.49 -29.04 -20.51
N VAL A 1106 20.14 -28.94 -21.80
CA VAL A 1106 20.12 -27.68 -22.56
C VAL A 1106 18.70 -27.36 -23.00
N ILE A 1107 18.22 -26.16 -22.67
CA ILE A 1107 16.89 -25.65 -23.04
C ILE A 1107 17.08 -24.37 -23.84
N LYS A 1108 16.66 -24.40 -25.10
CA LYS A 1108 16.65 -23.24 -25.99
C LYS A 1108 15.34 -22.48 -25.83
N GLY A 1109 15.46 -21.18 -25.57
CA GLY A 1109 14.34 -20.27 -25.52
C GLY A 1109 13.83 -19.89 -26.91
N ARG A 1110 13.29 -18.68 -27.01
CA ARG A 1110 12.85 -18.03 -28.25
C ARG A 1110 13.98 -18.02 -29.29
N ASN A 1111 13.59 -17.93 -30.57
CA ASN A 1111 14.52 -17.84 -31.72
C ASN A 1111 15.56 -18.98 -31.83
N GLY A 1112 15.30 -20.14 -31.22
CA GLY A 1112 16.22 -21.29 -31.25
C GLY A 1112 17.41 -21.15 -30.29
N GLY A 1113 17.32 -20.25 -29.31
CA GLY A 1113 18.33 -20.06 -28.27
C GLY A 1113 19.49 -19.14 -28.63
N THR A 1114 19.32 -18.27 -29.63
CA THR A 1114 20.28 -17.22 -29.97
C THR A 1114 20.33 -16.14 -28.87
N GLY A 1115 21.54 -15.75 -28.46
CA GLY A 1115 21.75 -14.81 -27.36
C GLY A 1115 22.71 -15.35 -26.32
N ARG A 1116 22.53 -14.95 -25.06
CA ARG A 1116 23.33 -15.41 -23.92
C ARG A 1116 23.01 -16.86 -23.54
N THR A 1117 23.96 -17.51 -22.87
CA THR A 1117 23.79 -18.84 -22.27
C THR A 1117 23.92 -18.76 -20.75
N VAL A 1118 22.88 -19.14 -20.01
CA VAL A 1118 22.86 -19.08 -18.54
C VAL A 1118 22.82 -20.48 -17.93
N GLY A 1119 23.71 -20.76 -17.00
CA GLY A 1119 23.72 -21.99 -16.21
C GLY A 1119 22.83 -21.88 -14.97
N LEU A 1120 21.99 -22.89 -14.72
CA LEU A 1120 21.23 -23.07 -13.48
C LEU A 1120 21.68 -24.36 -12.80
N ARG A 1121 22.22 -24.29 -11.58
CA ARG A 1121 22.97 -25.39 -10.95
C ARG A 1121 22.33 -25.88 -9.64
N ALA A 1122 22.27 -27.21 -9.47
CA ALA A 1122 21.83 -27.90 -8.26
C ALA A 1122 22.77 -29.04 -7.87
N ASP A 1123 22.76 -29.40 -6.59
CA ASP A 1123 23.56 -30.48 -6.01
C ASP A 1123 22.76 -31.76 -5.83
N MET A 1124 23.41 -32.91 -6.04
CA MET A 1124 22.79 -34.23 -6.03
C MET A 1124 23.20 -35.14 -4.86
N ASP A 1125 24.35 -34.93 -4.22
CA ASP A 1125 24.88 -35.89 -3.24
C ASP A 1125 24.41 -35.66 -1.80
N ALA A 1126 24.46 -36.74 -1.02
CA ALA A 1126 24.03 -36.83 0.37
C ALA A 1126 25.21 -36.96 1.34
N LEU A 1127 24.91 -36.87 2.64
CA LEU A 1127 25.88 -36.98 3.72
C LEU A 1127 25.90 -38.39 4.35
N PRO A 1128 27.06 -38.87 4.85
CA PRO A 1128 27.20 -40.16 5.53
C PRO A 1128 26.69 -40.09 6.98
N ILE A 1129 25.38 -39.84 7.15
CA ILE A 1129 24.70 -39.64 8.44
C ILE A 1129 23.49 -40.57 8.53
N GLU A 1130 23.25 -41.15 9.71
CA GLU A 1130 22.07 -41.97 10.01
C GLU A 1130 20.85 -41.09 10.30
N GLU A 1131 19.71 -41.35 9.65
CA GLU A 1131 18.52 -40.51 9.81
C GLU A 1131 17.66 -40.88 11.03
N ALA A 1132 17.55 -39.94 11.98
CA ALA A 1132 16.77 -40.13 13.20
C ALA A 1132 15.35 -39.51 13.17
N THR A 1133 14.87 -39.01 12.02
CA THR A 1133 13.67 -38.15 11.94
C THR A 1133 12.32 -38.88 12.11
N GLN A 1134 12.31 -40.20 11.87
CA GLN A 1134 11.11 -41.04 11.82
C GLN A 1134 10.01 -40.56 10.84
N LYS A 1135 10.37 -39.79 9.80
CA LYS A 1135 9.42 -39.35 8.78
C LYS A 1135 8.96 -40.53 7.90
N PRO A 1136 7.75 -40.47 7.30
CA PRO A 1136 7.27 -41.50 6.37
C PRO A 1136 8.15 -41.69 5.12
N TYR A 1137 8.99 -40.70 4.80
CA TYR A 1137 9.92 -40.66 3.67
C TYR A 1137 11.39 -40.59 4.13
N ALA A 1138 11.68 -41.01 5.38
CA ALA A 1138 13.05 -41.09 5.87
C ALA A 1138 13.89 -42.08 5.04
N SER A 1139 15.19 -41.84 4.98
CA SER A 1139 16.18 -42.65 4.27
C SER A 1139 16.02 -44.15 4.56
N LYS A 1140 16.00 -44.93 3.49
CA LYS A 1140 15.97 -46.40 3.51
C LYS A 1140 17.37 -47.00 3.39
N ILE A 1141 18.41 -46.16 3.24
CA ILE A 1141 19.80 -46.55 3.04
C ILE A 1141 20.58 -46.27 4.33
N PRO A 1142 21.01 -47.30 5.09
CA PRO A 1142 21.70 -47.12 6.36
C PRO A 1142 22.95 -46.24 6.23
N GLY A 1143 23.13 -45.32 7.18
CA GLY A 1143 24.26 -44.40 7.25
C GLY A 1143 24.33 -43.33 6.15
N LYS A 1144 23.26 -43.08 5.39
CA LYS A 1144 23.19 -42.01 4.37
C LYS A 1144 21.89 -41.20 4.53
N MET A 1145 21.96 -39.86 4.46
CA MET A 1145 20.77 -38.97 4.40
C MET A 1145 21.06 -37.60 3.76
N HIS A 1146 20.04 -36.97 3.17
CA HIS A 1146 20.12 -35.58 2.70
C HIS A 1146 19.89 -34.56 3.83
N ALA A 1147 20.78 -34.58 4.84
CA ALA A 1147 20.82 -33.53 5.88
C ALA A 1147 21.18 -32.14 5.31
N CYS A 1148 21.82 -32.13 4.14
CA CYS A 1148 22.21 -30.95 3.34
C CYS A 1148 21.06 -30.27 2.57
N GLY A 1149 19.94 -30.96 2.33
CA GLY A 1149 18.83 -30.43 1.53
C GLY A 1149 19.02 -30.49 0.01
N HIS A 1150 20.02 -31.24 -0.48
CA HIS A 1150 20.31 -31.44 -1.91
C HIS A 1150 19.18 -32.18 -2.65
N ASP A 1151 18.42 -33.03 -1.96
CA ASP A 1151 17.13 -33.58 -2.42
C ASP A 1151 16.17 -32.47 -2.88
N GLY A 1152 16.15 -31.36 -2.14
CA GLY A 1152 15.39 -30.16 -2.47
C GLY A 1152 16.00 -29.39 -3.64
N HIS A 1153 17.33 -29.19 -3.69
CA HIS A 1153 17.98 -28.47 -4.81
C HIS A 1153 17.69 -29.17 -6.15
N THR A 1154 17.89 -30.50 -6.20
CA THR A 1154 17.62 -31.32 -7.37
C THR A 1154 16.15 -31.25 -7.78
N ALA A 1155 15.21 -31.39 -6.83
CA ALA A 1155 13.77 -31.30 -7.14
C ALA A 1155 13.33 -29.90 -7.61
N MET A 1156 13.90 -28.82 -7.06
CA MET A 1156 13.60 -27.45 -7.50
C MET A 1156 14.13 -27.17 -8.91
N LEU A 1157 15.36 -27.61 -9.24
CA LEU A 1157 15.91 -27.44 -10.59
C LEU A 1157 15.17 -28.28 -11.63
N LEU A 1158 14.69 -29.49 -11.28
CA LEU A 1158 13.79 -30.27 -12.14
C LEU A 1158 12.46 -29.54 -12.40
N GLY A 1159 11.87 -28.91 -11.38
CA GLY A 1159 10.67 -28.08 -11.54
C GLY A 1159 10.89 -26.88 -12.47
N ALA A 1160 12.03 -26.18 -12.31
CA ALA A 1160 12.44 -25.10 -13.21
C ALA A 1160 12.68 -25.59 -14.64
N ALA A 1161 13.38 -26.73 -14.81
CA ALA A 1161 13.64 -27.33 -16.12
C ALA A 1161 12.34 -27.67 -16.86
N LYS A 1162 11.38 -28.32 -16.17
CA LYS A 1162 10.06 -28.64 -16.73
C LYS A 1162 9.28 -27.39 -17.16
N TYR A 1163 9.27 -26.35 -16.32
CA TYR A 1163 8.60 -25.10 -16.66
C TYR A 1163 9.27 -24.37 -17.85
N LEU A 1164 10.60 -24.35 -17.90
CA LEU A 1164 11.35 -23.69 -18.97
C LEU A 1164 11.26 -24.45 -20.30
N SER A 1165 11.19 -25.79 -20.28
CA SER A 1165 10.99 -26.59 -21.50
C SER A 1165 9.54 -26.57 -22.00
N GLU A 1166 8.55 -26.50 -21.10
CA GLU A 1166 7.12 -26.29 -21.44
C GLU A 1166 6.89 -24.91 -22.08
N THR A 1167 7.48 -23.84 -21.51
CA THR A 1167 7.15 -22.45 -21.91
C THR A 1167 8.10 -21.83 -22.93
N ARG A 1168 9.42 -22.13 -22.83
CA ARG A 1168 10.49 -21.53 -23.65
C ARG A 1168 10.47 -19.99 -23.69
N ASN A 1169 9.87 -19.38 -22.67
CA ASN A 1169 9.52 -17.96 -22.65
C ASN A 1169 10.67 -17.07 -22.15
N PHE A 1170 11.83 -17.19 -22.80
CA PHE A 1170 13.05 -16.46 -22.51
C PHE A 1170 13.90 -16.35 -23.79
N ASP A 1171 14.80 -15.38 -23.86
CA ASP A 1171 15.78 -15.27 -24.95
C ASP A 1171 17.09 -15.96 -24.58
N GLY A 1172 17.82 -16.49 -25.56
CA GLY A 1172 19.04 -17.25 -25.34
C GLY A 1172 18.81 -18.70 -24.87
N THR A 1173 19.83 -19.28 -24.24
CA THR A 1173 19.88 -20.70 -23.87
C THR A 1173 20.05 -20.86 -22.36
N VAL A 1174 19.29 -21.77 -21.75
CA VAL A 1174 19.48 -22.17 -20.34
C VAL A 1174 20.11 -23.56 -20.29
N VAL A 1175 21.17 -23.70 -19.49
CA VAL A 1175 21.85 -24.97 -19.23
C VAL A 1175 21.59 -25.39 -17.79
N VAL A 1176 20.84 -26.46 -17.57
CA VAL A 1176 20.57 -27.00 -16.23
C VAL A 1176 21.67 -28.00 -15.84
N ILE A 1177 22.32 -27.78 -14.70
CA ILE A 1177 23.56 -28.43 -14.28
C ILE A 1177 23.32 -29.16 -12.96
N PHE A 1178 23.26 -30.48 -13.01
CA PHE A 1178 23.11 -31.33 -11.83
C PHE A 1178 24.48 -31.89 -11.43
N GLN A 1179 25.00 -31.38 -10.32
CA GLN A 1179 26.38 -31.59 -9.88
C GLN A 1179 26.48 -32.74 -8.87
N PRO A 1180 27.41 -33.70 -9.07
CA PRO A 1180 27.77 -34.71 -8.08
C PRO A 1180 28.89 -34.20 -7.16
N ALA A 1181 29.11 -34.83 -6.00
CA ALA A 1181 30.27 -34.59 -5.14
C ALA A 1181 30.51 -33.12 -4.73
N GLU A 1182 29.46 -32.39 -4.36
CA GLU A 1182 29.59 -31.06 -3.75
C GLU A 1182 30.21 -31.15 -2.35
N GLU A 1183 29.72 -32.08 -1.52
CA GLU A 1183 30.19 -32.28 -0.14
C GLU A 1183 31.67 -32.72 -0.08
N GLY A 1184 32.20 -33.23 -1.20
CA GLY A 1184 33.62 -33.54 -1.38
C GLY A 1184 34.48 -32.39 -1.89
N GLY A 1185 33.90 -31.22 -2.17
CA GLY A 1185 34.58 -30.01 -2.67
C GLY A 1185 35.16 -30.12 -4.08
N ALA A 1186 34.84 -31.17 -4.83
CA ALA A 1186 35.51 -31.50 -6.10
C ALA A 1186 34.56 -31.73 -7.29
N GLY A 1187 33.24 -31.75 -7.07
CA GLY A 1187 32.21 -31.91 -8.08
C GLY A 1187 32.31 -30.94 -9.25
N ALA A 1188 32.13 -29.65 -8.97
CA ALA A 1188 32.20 -28.56 -9.96
C ALA A 1188 33.51 -28.61 -10.78
N LYS A 1189 34.65 -28.85 -10.12
CA LYS A 1189 35.95 -28.95 -10.80
C LYS A 1189 35.97 -30.11 -11.80
N ALA A 1190 35.48 -31.29 -11.42
CA ALA A 1190 35.43 -32.44 -12.32
C ALA A 1190 34.54 -32.18 -13.54
N MET A 1191 33.40 -31.49 -13.37
CA MET A 1191 32.54 -31.09 -14.49
C MET A 1191 33.21 -30.07 -15.42
N ILE A 1192 33.93 -29.09 -14.87
CA ILE A 1192 34.70 -28.10 -15.63
C ILE A 1192 35.86 -28.76 -16.40
N ASP A 1193 36.58 -29.70 -15.78
CA ASP A 1193 37.65 -30.48 -16.41
C ASP A 1193 37.12 -31.33 -17.58
N ASP A 1194 35.90 -31.91 -17.45
CA ASP A 1194 35.17 -32.62 -18.52
C ASP A 1194 34.52 -31.68 -19.56
N GLY A 1195 34.77 -30.37 -19.46
CA GLY A 1195 34.43 -29.38 -20.48
C GLY A 1195 33.07 -28.69 -20.32
N LEU A 1196 32.48 -28.64 -19.11
CA LEU A 1196 31.20 -27.95 -18.86
C LEU A 1196 31.14 -26.54 -19.47
N MET A 1197 32.18 -25.71 -19.28
CA MET A 1197 32.21 -24.33 -19.77
C MET A 1197 32.68 -24.18 -21.23
N THR A 1198 33.14 -25.27 -21.86
CA THR A 1198 33.70 -25.24 -23.24
C THR A 1198 32.82 -25.97 -24.25
N ARG A 1199 32.06 -26.97 -23.81
CA ARG A 1199 31.01 -27.64 -24.58
C ARG A 1199 29.75 -26.81 -24.70
N TRP A 1200 29.41 -26.08 -23.63
CA TRP A 1200 28.31 -25.13 -23.60
C TRP A 1200 28.89 -23.77 -23.20
N PRO A 1201 28.74 -22.71 -24.02
CA PRO A 1201 29.41 -21.42 -23.81
C PRO A 1201 28.66 -20.58 -22.77
N ILE A 1202 28.61 -21.07 -21.53
CA ILE A 1202 27.85 -20.47 -20.43
C ILE A 1202 28.52 -19.16 -20.00
N ASP A 1203 27.77 -18.06 -20.09
CA ASP A 1203 28.19 -16.71 -19.71
C ASP A 1203 28.18 -16.52 -18.19
N ASP A 1204 27.09 -16.95 -17.53
CA ASP A 1204 26.82 -16.76 -16.10
C ASP A 1204 26.24 -18.06 -15.49
N VAL A 1205 26.55 -18.39 -14.23
CA VAL A 1205 26.00 -19.56 -13.52
C VAL A 1205 25.34 -19.13 -12.21
N TYR A 1206 24.09 -19.56 -12.00
CA TYR A 1206 23.29 -19.31 -10.80
C TYR A 1206 22.92 -20.63 -10.13
N GLY A 1207 22.85 -20.64 -8.79
CA GLY A 1207 22.40 -21.78 -8.00
C GLY A 1207 21.53 -21.31 -6.85
N MET A 1208 20.63 -22.17 -6.37
CA MET A 1208 19.71 -21.84 -5.29
C MET A 1208 19.80 -22.87 -4.16
N HIS A 1209 20.25 -22.42 -2.99
CA HIS A 1209 20.51 -23.26 -1.83
C HIS A 1209 19.41 -23.13 -0.76
N ASN A 1210 18.92 -24.27 -0.29
CA ASN A 1210 18.06 -24.37 0.88
C ASN A 1210 18.86 -24.02 2.14
N TYR A 1211 18.56 -22.90 2.80
CA TYR A 1211 19.24 -22.51 4.04
C TYR A 1211 18.39 -22.85 5.28
N PRO A 1212 18.85 -23.78 6.17
CA PRO A 1212 18.13 -24.11 7.40
C PRO A 1212 18.10 -22.92 8.37
N GLY A 1213 16.99 -22.17 8.35
CA GLY A 1213 16.79 -21.00 9.21
C GLY A 1213 16.08 -19.83 8.52
N MET A 1214 16.01 -19.80 7.19
CA MET A 1214 15.19 -18.82 6.47
C MET A 1214 13.69 -19.20 6.49
N PRO A 1215 12.78 -18.23 6.66
CA PRO A 1215 11.34 -18.44 6.48
C PRO A 1215 10.97 -18.89 5.07
N VAL A 1216 9.86 -19.63 4.95
CA VAL A 1216 9.37 -20.13 3.66
C VAL A 1216 8.87 -18.96 2.81
N GLY A 1217 9.42 -18.82 1.60
CA GLY A 1217 9.10 -17.75 0.66
C GLY A 1217 10.09 -16.58 0.65
N GLU A 1218 11.11 -16.61 1.50
CA GLU A 1218 12.21 -15.64 1.50
C GLU A 1218 13.41 -16.14 0.68
N PHE A 1219 14.03 -15.24 -0.08
CA PHE A 1219 15.22 -15.51 -0.89
C PHE A 1219 16.35 -14.55 -0.50
N ALA A 1220 17.59 -15.02 -0.56
CA ALA A 1220 18.80 -14.22 -0.40
C ALA A 1220 19.82 -14.66 -1.47
N SER A 1221 20.46 -13.68 -2.12
CA SER A 1221 21.46 -13.86 -3.20
C SER A 1221 22.83 -13.39 -2.75
#